data_AF-A0A3A5LAY5-F1
#
_entry.id   AF-A0A3A5LAY5-F1
#
_cell.length_a   1.000
_cell.length_b   1.000
_cell.length_c   1.000
_cell.angle_alpha   90.00
_cell.angle_beta   90.00
_cell.angle_gamma   90.00
#
_symmetry.space_group_name_H-M   'P 1'
#
loop_
_entity.id
_entity.type
_entity.pdbx_description
1 polymer ?
#
loop_
_entity_poly.entity_id
_entity_poly.type
_entity_poly.pdbx_seq_one_letter_code
_entity_poly.pdbx_strand_id
1 'polypeptide(L)'
;MKMDLNWFHTGPLPDDLLTGRYDLKLVILSYVIAVLASYVALDFVGRLRAEKSPQYKIYWITGGAFAMGAGIWSMHFIGMLAFIMAMPMSYELIWTISSMLVAIAASAFALYILKDQKRPFADIAKGGVLIGLAIATMHYMGMEGMKTHVNIQYLPGLFTLSILIALFASEAALWLTIESTKRTGRQQLLFKTGSALVMGIAICGMHYTGMAAALFTPLAGMNMEHATTIHPTWMALFIAGVTSLIIALALTVSTYYRKMLNAIQNEKEFLNAMLNNLDDGIIACDAQGRITVFNQALHKFVGEMKNPQVMEQVDYFELYELNKETPLAAEDTPLCQALRGKRIHGKELVLRFKNGISRNVVIDGQPIIREDGYALGAVIAIHDITELKQTEKIKSEFVSVVSHELRTPLTSILGSLGLIMGGTVGEFSDKAKKLLDIANKNCERLLLLINDILDMEKIESGKMVFDIQSVELNKLVNEAVIANKAYGEKYGIDIELKDGLPDTYVQADPHRLMQVLANLISNAVKFSNQGGKVSISLSTHGEQVRVSVTDQGSGIPLEFQPRIFQKFSQADSSSTRGKSGTGLGLSISKIIIEKLGGSINFSSQPGEGTTFYFDLPSSAYMPAGEISTPAADEKRFLICEDDLDQAKYLSLLMEASGWQCDIAGSVGEAKVLLEKHNYEAILLDLILPDQDGITFIRELRNSPKTHDLPIIVLSIIAETGQAIINGDALSVIDWLEKPINFGKLTQAISRIHHPQSNSLPVVLHIEDDADTQKIIHEVLSKTVNLIAVDTLKKAKTQLLQTKVDAVILDLLLPDGNGSSLLPLLAQRQIPVIVYSATELDKDFSRYVIDALVKSKITNNELLTKIKNLFPEPLKEDHYVQQNS
;
A
#
# COMPACT_ATOMS: atom_id res chain seq x y z
N MET A 1 -6.34 98.60 3.04
CA MET A 1 -7.75 98.24 3.30
C MET A 1 -7.77 97.46 4.61
N LYS A 2 -8.16 98.09 5.72
CA LYS A 2 -8.30 97.38 7.01
C LYS A 2 -9.42 96.35 6.84
N MET A 3 -9.11 95.06 6.89
CA MET A 3 -10.14 94.03 7.04
C MET A 3 -10.68 94.16 8.46
N ASP A 4 -11.81 94.82 8.65
CA ASP A 4 -12.56 94.70 9.90
C ASP A 4 -13.07 93.25 9.98
N LEU A 5 -12.35 92.42 10.73
CA LEU A 5 -12.63 91.00 11.00
C LEU A 5 -13.80 90.82 11.97
N ASN A 6 -14.91 91.54 11.78
CA ASN A 6 -16.11 91.36 12.57
C ASN A 6 -16.97 90.22 11.99
N TRP A 7 -16.52 88.99 12.23
CA TRP A 7 -17.24 87.76 11.86
C TRP A 7 -18.54 87.59 12.66
N PHE A 8 -18.60 88.17 13.87
CA PHE A 8 -19.71 87.99 14.79
C PHE A 8 -20.53 89.27 14.94
N HIS A 9 -21.85 89.09 14.94
CA HIS A 9 -22.79 90.14 15.27
C HIS A 9 -23.11 90.11 16.77
N THR A 10 -22.88 91.23 17.47
CA THR A 10 -23.06 91.35 18.93
C THR A 10 -24.07 92.44 19.34
N GLY A 11 -24.68 93.13 18.37
CA GLY A 11 -25.66 94.20 18.56
C GLY A 11 -27.11 93.76 18.26
N PRO A 12 -28.08 94.72 18.26
CA PRO A 12 -29.42 94.46 17.75
C PRO A 12 -29.39 94.18 16.24
N LEU A 13 -30.32 93.34 15.77
CA LEU A 13 -30.38 92.90 14.37
C LEU A 13 -30.37 94.10 13.40
N PRO A 14 -29.58 94.05 12.31
CA PRO A 14 -29.55 95.12 11.31
C PRO A 14 -30.93 95.34 10.67
N ASP A 15 -31.31 96.60 10.46
CA ASP A 15 -32.58 96.95 9.80
C ASP A 15 -32.62 96.57 8.31
N ASP A 16 -31.45 96.37 7.68
CA ASP A 16 -31.25 95.98 6.28
C ASP A 16 -31.05 94.47 6.07
N LEU A 17 -31.45 93.66 7.06
CA LEU A 17 -31.35 92.20 7.00
C LEU A 17 -32.17 91.62 5.84
N LEU A 18 -31.51 90.86 4.98
CA LEU A 18 -32.16 90.15 3.88
C LEU A 18 -32.88 88.92 4.43
N THR A 19 -34.20 88.83 4.18
CA THR A 19 -34.99 87.65 4.51
C THR A 19 -35.06 86.70 3.30
N GLY A 20 -34.94 85.40 3.56
CA GLY A 20 -35.02 84.35 2.54
C GLY A 20 -36.02 83.25 2.91
N ARG A 21 -36.35 82.40 1.95
CA ARG A 21 -37.25 81.25 2.12
C ARG A 21 -36.58 79.97 1.62
N TYR A 22 -36.84 78.86 2.29
CA TYR A 22 -36.34 77.56 1.86
C TYR A 22 -37.24 76.91 0.81
N ASP A 23 -36.65 76.44 -0.29
CA ASP A 23 -37.30 75.49 -1.20
C ASP A 23 -37.23 74.08 -0.60
N LEU A 24 -38.39 73.61 -0.12
CA LEU A 24 -38.51 72.30 0.51
C LEU A 24 -38.03 71.16 -0.40
N LYS A 25 -38.16 71.28 -1.73
CA LYS A 25 -37.72 70.23 -2.66
C LYS A 25 -36.19 70.11 -2.65
N LEU A 26 -35.48 71.24 -2.63
CA LEU A 26 -34.02 71.26 -2.57
C LEU A 26 -33.51 70.86 -1.19
N VAL A 27 -34.23 71.18 -0.12
CA VAL A 27 -33.93 70.69 1.23
C VAL A 27 -34.01 69.16 1.28
N ILE A 28 -35.11 68.57 0.78
CA ILE A 28 -35.26 67.11 0.69
C ILE A 28 -34.17 66.50 -0.20
N LEU A 29 -33.85 67.11 -1.33
CA LEU A 29 -32.79 66.64 -2.24
C LEU A 29 -31.41 66.63 -1.55
N SER A 30 -31.08 67.69 -0.82
CA SER A 30 -29.83 67.78 -0.05
C SER A 30 -29.71 66.64 0.98
N TYR A 31 -30.83 66.33 1.66
CA TYR A 31 -30.90 65.22 2.61
C TYR A 31 -30.70 63.87 1.93
N VAL A 32 -31.38 63.62 0.80
CA VAL A 32 -31.21 62.37 0.04
C VAL A 32 -29.77 62.19 -0.40
N ILE A 33 -29.10 63.24 -0.91
CA ILE A 33 -27.69 63.19 -1.30
C ILE A 33 -26.79 62.88 -0.10
N ALA A 34 -27.03 63.48 1.07
CA ALA A 34 -26.27 63.17 2.29
C ALA A 34 -26.46 61.72 2.76
N VAL A 35 -27.69 61.18 2.69
CA VAL A 35 -27.96 59.77 3.03
C VAL A 35 -27.21 58.83 2.08
N LEU A 36 -27.27 59.09 0.77
CA LEU A 36 -26.57 58.27 -0.22
C LEU A 36 -25.05 58.33 -0.04
N ALA A 37 -24.49 59.52 0.18
CA ALA A 37 -23.07 59.70 0.45
C ALA A 37 -22.63 58.96 1.73
N SER A 38 -23.44 59.04 2.79
CA SER A 38 -23.20 58.34 4.05
C SER A 38 -23.25 56.81 3.87
N TYR A 39 -24.18 56.31 3.07
CA TYR A 39 -24.27 54.88 2.75
C TYR A 39 -23.02 54.38 1.98
N VAL A 40 -22.55 55.15 0.99
CA VAL A 40 -21.32 54.83 0.26
C VAL A 40 -20.11 54.77 1.20
N ALA A 41 -19.99 55.74 2.11
CA ALA A 41 -18.91 55.75 3.10
C ALA A 41 -18.90 54.47 3.96
N LEU A 42 -20.07 54.08 4.47
CA LEU A 42 -20.25 52.85 5.26
C LEU A 42 -19.92 51.58 4.44
N ASP A 43 -20.23 51.57 3.15
CA ASP A 43 -19.91 50.41 2.30
C ASP A 43 -18.42 50.31 1.98
N PHE A 44 -17.76 51.42 1.66
CA PHE A 44 -16.34 51.49 1.32
C PHE A 44 -15.43 51.08 2.48
N VAL A 45 -15.76 51.45 3.72
CA VAL A 45 -14.97 51.06 4.89
C VAL A 45 -14.96 49.54 5.07
N GLY A 46 -16.09 48.88 4.78
CA GLY A 46 -16.14 47.41 4.75
C GLY A 46 -15.18 46.80 3.73
N ARG A 47 -14.99 47.45 2.57
CA ARG A 47 -14.06 46.99 1.52
C ARG A 47 -12.61 47.23 1.87
N LEU A 48 -12.32 48.43 2.36
CA LEU A 48 -11.00 48.83 2.80
C LEU A 48 -10.44 47.88 3.86
N ARG A 49 -11.30 47.41 4.77
CA ARG A 49 -10.92 46.44 5.81
C ARG A 49 -10.75 45.01 5.29
N ALA A 50 -11.52 44.61 4.28
CA ALA A 50 -11.43 43.29 3.67
C ALA A 50 -10.20 43.13 2.75
N GLU A 51 -9.72 44.23 2.16
CA GLU A 51 -8.54 44.23 1.31
C GLU A 51 -7.27 43.90 2.10
N LYS A 52 -6.47 42.95 1.60
CA LYS A 52 -5.22 42.52 2.25
C LYS A 52 -4.02 43.28 1.68
N SER A 53 -4.07 43.66 0.41
CA SER A 53 -2.94 44.33 -0.25
C SER A 53 -2.83 45.80 0.17
N PRO A 54 -1.65 46.25 0.65
CA PRO A 54 -1.45 47.64 1.05
C PRO A 54 -1.58 48.61 -0.13
N GLN A 55 -1.21 48.19 -1.34
CA GLN A 55 -1.34 49.01 -2.55
C GLN A 55 -2.82 49.22 -2.91
N TYR A 56 -3.63 48.16 -2.89
CA TYR A 56 -5.05 48.27 -3.24
C TYR A 56 -5.88 49.00 -2.17
N LYS A 57 -5.45 49.00 -0.90
CA LYS A 57 -6.05 49.84 0.14
C LYS A 57 -5.99 51.33 -0.20
N ILE A 58 -4.94 51.79 -0.87
CA ILE A 58 -4.81 53.19 -1.27
C ILE A 58 -5.92 53.57 -2.25
N TYR A 59 -6.20 52.73 -3.25
CA TYR A 59 -7.29 52.98 -4.21
C TYR A 59 -8.67 53.05 -3.54
N TRP A 60 -8.92 52.21 -2.54
CA TRP A 60 -10.16 52.28 -1.76
C TRP A 60 -10.27 53.57 -0.94
N ILE A 61 -9.17 54.05 -0.37
CA ILE A 61 -9.13 55.32 0.35
C ILE A 61 -9.35 56.48 -0.62
N THR A 62 -8.63 56.54 -1.74
CA THR A 62 -8.73 57.65 -2.69
C THR A 62 -10.10 57.70 -3.36
N GLY A 63 -10.60 56.56 -3.84
CA GLY A 63 -11.92 56.47 -4.48
C GLY A 63 -13.06 56.75 -3.51
N GLY A 64 -12.98 56.20 -2.28
CA GLY A 64 -13.96 56.45 -1.23
C GLY A 64 -13.96 57.89 -0.76
N ALA A 65 -12.78 58.51 -0.61
CA ALA A 65 -12.64 59.91 -0.20
C ALA A 65 -13.24 60.86 -1.24
N PHE A 66 -13.02 60.58 -2.52
CA PHE A 66 -13.60 61.37 -3.61
C PHE A 66 -15.13 61.26 -3.61
N ALA A 67 -15.69 60.03 -3.58
CA ALA A 67 -17.13 59.83 -3.61
C ALA A 67 -17.85 60.39 -2.38
N MET A 68 -17.29 60.16 -1.18
CA MET A 68 -17.83 60.68 0.09
C MET A 68 -17.68 62.20 0.16
N GLY A 69 -16.51 62.75 -0.17
CA GLY A 69 -16.23 64.19 -0.15
C GLY A 69 -17.10 64.96 -1.13
N ALA A 70 -17.23 64.46 -2.37
CA ALA A 70 -18.15 65.01 -3.36
C ALA A 70 -19.60 64.99 -2.87
N GLY A 71 -20.03 63.93 -2.17
CA GLY A 71 -21.37 63.83 -1.62
C GLY A 71 -21.65 64.83 -0.48
N ILE A 72 -20.72 64.98 0.47
CA ILE A 72 -20.85 65.93 1.59
C ILE A 72 -20.85 67.37 1.06
N TRP A 73 -19.93 67.70 0.15
CA TRP A 73 -19.87 69.01 -0.48
C TRP A 73 -21.13 69.32 -1.30
N SER A 74 -21.62 68.35 -2.07
CA SER A 74 -22.85 68.53 -2.88
C SER A 74 -24.08 68.73 -2.02
N MET A 75 -24.21 68.03 -0.89
CA MET A 75 -25.28 68.32 0.06
C MET A 75 -25.19 69.77 0.54
N HIS A 76 -24.01 70.21 0.98
CA HIS A 76 -23.81 71.56 1.48
C HIS A 76 -24.18 72.62 0.41
N PHE A 77 -23.71 72.44 -0.82
CA PHE A 77 -23.97 73.39 -1.90
C PHE A 77 -25.44 73.41 -2.34
N ILE A 78 -26.09 72.25 -2.44
CA ILE A 78 -27.54 72.15 -2.70
C ILE A 78 -28.33 72.80 -1.56
N GLY A 79 -27.89 72.64 -0.31
CA GLY A 79 -28.51 73.26 0.86
C GLY A 79 -28.39 74.79 0.85
N MET A 80 -27.27 75.36 0.40
CA MET A 80 -27.15 76.81 0.15
C MET A 80 -28.12 77.26 -0.95
N LEU A 81 -28.20 76.53 -2.06
CA LEU A 81 -29.15 76.82 -3.15
C LEU A 81 -30.62 76.68 -2.74
N ALA A 82 -30.91 75.89 -1.70
CA ALA A 82 -32.25 75.75 -1.15
C ALA A 82 -32.73 77.03 -0.46
N PHE A 83 -31.82 77.90 -0.01
CA PHE A 83 -32.18 79.18 0.61
C PHE A 83 -32.30 80.28 -0.46
N ILE A 84 -33.54 80.56 -0.87
CA ILE A 84 -33.86 81.55 -1.89
C ILE A 84 -33.95 82.92 -1.23
N MET A 85 -33.02 83.81 -1.59
CA MET A 85 -33.01 85.21 -1.15
C MET A 85 -33.68 86.12 -2.20
N ALA A 86 -34.06 87.32 -1.77
CA ALA A 86 -34.71 88.32 -2.63
C ALA A 86 -33.79 88.95 -3.70
N MET A 87 -32.51 88.55 -3.74
CA MET A 87 -31.50 89.04 -4.68
C MET A 87 -30.74 87.87 -5.35
N PRO A 88 -30.30 88.02 -6.61
CA PRO A 88 -29.53 87.00 -7.31
C PRO A 88 -28.17 86.81 -6.63
N MET A 89 -27.77 85.54 -6.47
CA MET A 89 -26.51 85.17 -5.81
C MET A 89 -25.53 84.60 -6.82
N SER A 90 -24.29 85.09 -6.78
CA SER A 90 -23.16 84.47 -7.46
C SER A 90 -22.22 83.81 -6.45
N TYR A 91 -21.46 82.82 -6.91
CA TYR A 91 -20.57 82.03 -6.06
C TYR A 91 -19.14 82.16 -6.57
N GLU A 92 -18.20 82.49 -5.68
CA GLU A 92 -16.78 82.49 -6.03
C GLU A 92 -16.25 81.08 -6.25
N LEU A 93 -15.67 80.85 -7.43
CA LEU A 93 -15.17 79.55 -7.84
C LEU A 93 -14.05 79.03 -6.92
N ILE A 94 -13.14 79.90 -6.49
CA ILE A 94 -11.97 79.52 -5.67
C ILE A 94 -12.42 78.99 -4.31
N TRP A 95 -13.31 79.70 -3.61
CA TRP A 95 -13.87 79.25 -2.33
C TRP A 95 -14.70 77.97 -2.48
N THR A 96 -15.48 77.88 -3.55
CA THR A 96 -16.32 76.72 -3.86
C THR A 96 -15.51 75.45 -4.12
N ILE A 97 -14.41 75.54 -4.88
CA ILE A 97 -13.50 74.41 -5.12
C ILE A 97 -12.70 74.08 -3.84
N SER A 98 -12.25 75.09 -3.11
CA SER A 98 -11.47 74.89 -1.88
C SER A 98 -12.28 74.15 -0.82
N SER A 99 -13.57 74.48 -0.66
CA SER A 99 -14.46 73.75 0.25
C SER A 99 -14.63 72.29 -0.18
N MET A 100 -14.75 72.00 -1.48
CA MET A 100 -14.79 70.62 -1.99
C MET A 100 -13.51 69.84 -1.66
N LEU A 101 -12.33 70.45 -1.85
CA LEU A 101 -11.05 69.81 -1.51
C LEU A 101 -10.93 69.50 -0.02
N VAL A 102 -11.41 70.39 0.85
CA VAL A 102 -11.46 70.14 2.30
C VAL A 102 -12.39 68.95 2.62
N ALA A 103 -13.55 68.84 1.96
CA ALA A 103 -14.44 67.69 2.14
C ALA A 103 -13.77 66.36 1.73
N ILE A 104 -13.05 66.34 0.60
CA ILE A 104 -12.33 65.15 0.11
C ILE A 104 -11.18 64.80 1.06
N ALA A 105 -10.40 65.78 1.52
CA ALA A 105 -9.31 65.56 2.46
C ALA A 105 -9.82 65.03 3.82
N ALA A 106 -10.90 65.60 4.35
CA ALA A 106 -11.55 65.11 5.56
C ALA A 106 -12.05 63.66 5.41
N SER A 107 -12.62 63.34 4.25
CA SER A 107 -13.08 61.98 3.92
C SER A 107 -11.92 60.99 3.81
N ALA A 108 -10.80 61.39 3.19
CA ALA A 108 -9.59 60.56 3.10
C ALA A 108 -9.00 60.28 4.49
N PHE A 109 -8.95 61.31 5.35
CA PHE A 109 -8.48 61.15 6.72
C PHE A 109 -9.40 60.24 7.54
N ALA A 110 -10.71 60.35 7.38
CA ALA A 110 -11.69 59.45 8.00
C ALA A 110 -11.47 57.98 7.59
N LEU A 111 -11.33 57.71 6.29
CA LEU A 111 -11.06 56.37 5.78
C LEU A 111 -9.70 55.84 6.24
N TYR A 112 -8.67 56.71 6.30
CA TYR A 112 -7.35 56.35 6.78
C TYR A 112 -7.36 55.91 8.25
N ILE A 113 -8.12 56.58 9.11
CA ILE A 113 -8.30 56.17 10.51
C ILE A 113 -9.04 54.83 10.58
N LEU A 114 -10.08 54.66 9.75
CA LEU A 114 -10.95 53.48 9.77
C LEU A 114 -10.33 52.22 9.13
N LYS A 115 -9.19 52.33 8.45
CA LYS A 115 -8.49 51.21 7.79
C LYS A 115 -8.04 50.13 8.77
N ASP A 116 -7.67 50.52 10.00
CA ASP A 116 -7.10 49.64 11.02
C ASP A 116 -8.16 49.27 12.06
N GLN A 117 -8.38 47.97 12.28
CA GLN A 117 -9.44 47.49 13.18
C GLN A 117 -9.09 47.59 14.68
N LYS A 118 -7.81 47.76 15.02
CA LYS A 118 -7.29 47.64 16.40
C LYS A 118 -6.91 48.98 17.07
N ARG A 119 -7.33 50.12 16.53
CA ARG A 119 -6.99 51.43 17.13
C ARG A 119 -7.73 51.67 18.45
N PRO A 120 -7.07 52.21 19.48
CA PRO A 120 -7.73 52.53 20.74
C PRO A 120 -8.79 53.61 20.52
N PHE A 121 -9.86 53.57 21.32
CA PHE A 121 -11.00 54.50 21.20
C PHE A 121 -10.57 55.97 21.27
N ALA A 122 -9.54 56.29 22.07
CA ALA A 122 -9.01 57.65 22.19
C ALA A 122 -8.47 58.22 20.86
N ASP A 123 -7.87 57.39 20.01
CA ASP A 123 -7.36 57.85 18.71
C ASP A 123 -8.49 58.02 17.69
N ILE A 124 -9.56 57.24 17.82
CA ILE A 124 -10.78 57.39 17.02
C ILE A 124 -11.50 58.69 17.41
N ALA A 125 -11.60 59.00 18.70
CA ALA A 125 -12.19 60.24 19.20
C ALA A 125 -11.42 61.49 18.73
N LYS A 126 -10.08 61.48 18.83
CA LYS A 126 -9.22 62.54 18.26
C LYS A 126 -9.45 62.70 16.75
N GLY A 127 -9.58 61.57 16.05
CA GLY A 127 -9.91 61.54 14.62
C GLY A 127 -11.28 62.15 14.32
N GLY A 128 -12.29 61.83 15.12
CA GLY A 128 -13.64 62.41 15.04
C GLY A 128 -13.60 63.92 15.14
N VAL A 129 -12.98 64.46 16.20
CA VAL A 129 -12.84 65.91 16.40
C VAL A 129 -12.23 66.61 15.17
N LEU A 130 -11.14 66.06 14.62
CA LEU A 130 -10.50 66.62 13.42
C LEU A 130 -11.42 66.60 12.19
N ILE A 131 -12.17 65.53 11.98
CA ILE A 131 -13.13 65.41 10.88
C ILE A 131 -14.29 66.40 11.07
N GLY A 132 -14.84 66.51 12.27
CA GLY A 132 -15.91 67.45 12.60
C GLY A 132 -15.49 68.91 12.37
N LEU A 133 -14.28 69.29 12.80
CA LEU A 133 -13.70 70.60 12.51
C LEU A 133 -13.50 70.82 11.01
N ALA A 134 -13.04 69.82 10.26
CA ALA A 134 -12.85 69.92 8.82
C ALA A 134 -14.19 70.07 8.06
N ILE A 135 -15.24 69.36 8.49
CA ILE A 135 -16.59 69.49 7.90
C ILE A 135 -17.17 70.88 8.21
N ALA A 136 -17.01 71.39 9.44
CA ALA A 136 -17.44 72.75 9.78
C ALA A 136 -16.64 73.80 8.98
N THR A 137 -15.33 73.60 8.83
CA THR A 137 -14.47 74.47 8.00
C THR A 137 -14.94 74.48 6.55
N MET A 138 -15.22 73.30 5.98
CA MET A 138 -15.78 73.19 4.64
C MET A 138 -17.09 73.96 4.49
N HIS A 139 -18.00 73.85 5.46
CA HIS A 139 -19.27 74.57 5.46
C HIS A 139 -19.06 76.09 5.42
N TYR A 140 -18.24 76.64 6.33
CA TYR A 140 -18.01 78.09 6.39
C TYR A 140 -17.18 78.61 5.21
N MET A 141 -16.22 77.83 4.69
CA MET A 141 -15.53 78.16 3.44
C MET A 141 -16.49 78.20 2.25
N GLY A 142 -17.50 77.33 2.20
CA GLY A 142 -18.55 77.40 1.20
C GLY A 142 -19.41 78.66 1.33
N MET A 143 -19.74 79.07 2.57
CA MET A 143 -20.45 80.32 2.84
C MET A 143 -19.64 81.57 2.45
N GLU A 144 -18.31 81.57 2.64
CA GLU A 144 -17.45 82.67 2.17
C GLU A 144 -17.56 82.86 0.65
N GLY A 145 -17.80 81.79 -0.10
CA GLY A 145 -18.04 81.87 -1.54
C GLY A 145 -19.29 82.68 -1.92
N MET A 146 -20.23 82.92 -1.00
CA MET A 146 -21.44 83.72 -1.22
C MET A 146 -21.22 85.23 -1.04
N LYS A 147 -20.07 85.68 -0.49
CA LYS A 147 -19.84 87.10 -0.14
C LYS A 147 -19.71 88.07 -1.32
N THR A 148 -19.84 87.58 -2.54
CA THR A 148 -19.79 88.40 -3.76
C THR A 148 -20.78 89.56 -3.76
N HIS A 149 -21.98 89.37 -3.18
CA HIS A 149 -23.05 90.37 -3.21
C HIS A 149 -23.62 90.70 -1.82
N VAL A 150 -23.25 89.94 -0.79
CA VAL A 150 -23.77 90.06 0.58
C VAL A 150 -22.64 89.98 1.59
N ASN A 151 -22.70 90.81 2.62
CA ASN A 151 -21.86 90.67 3.79
C ASN A 151 -22.52 89.66 4.74
N ILE A 152 -21.74 88.69 5.21
CA ILE A 152 -22.21 87.61 6.07
C ILE A 152 -21.58 87.78 7.44
N GLN A 153 -22.40 87.98 8.45
CA GLN A 153 -22.03 87.94 9.87
C GLN A 153 -22.74 86.77 10.55
N TYR A 154 -22.18 86.27 11.65
CA TYR A 154 -22.73 85.11 12.34
C TYR A 154 -23.20 85.44 13.76
N LEU A 155 -24.29 84.81 14.17
CA LEU A 155 -24.74 84.76 15.56
C LEU A 155 -23.84 83.80 16.36
N PRO A 156 -23.13 84.25 17.41
CA PRO A 156 -22.18 83.40 18.14
C PRO A 156 -22.79 82.09 18.68
N GLY A 157 -24.03 82.14 19.18
CA GLY A 157 -24.71 80.98 19.75
C GLY A 157 -25.00 79.88 18.71
N LEU A 158 -25.62 80.23 17.58
CA LEU A 158 -25.94 79.25 16.54
C LEU A 158 -24.70 78.79 15.77
N PHE A 159 -23.70 79.66 15.61
CA PHE A 159 -22.41 79.32 15.01
C PHE A 159 -21.64 78.30 15.86
N THR A 160 -21.59 78.50 17.19
CA THR A 160 -20.96 77.52 18.08
C THR A 160 -21.75 76.22 18.14
N LEU A 161 -23.08 76.29 18.11
CA LEU A 161 -23.95 75.11 18.07
C LEU A 161 -23.74 74.26 16.81
N SER A 162 -23.61 74.86 15.62
CA SER A 162 -23.37 74.10 14.38
C SER A 162 -22.02 73.35 14.44
N ILE A 163 -20.97 73.96 14.99
CA ILE A 163 -19.66 73.33 15.19
C ILE A 163 -19.78 72.16 16.17
N LEU A 164 -20.49 72.33 17.29
CA LEU A 164 -20.75 71.25 18.23
C LEU A 164 -21.50 70.08 17.56
N ILE A 165 -22.54 70.38 16.76
CA ILE A 165 -23.24 69.35 15.98
C ILE A 165 -22.28 68.63 15.04
N ALA A 166 -21.37 69.35 14.35
CA ALA A 166 -20.38 68.75 13.46
C ALA A 166 -19.46 67.75 14.19
N LEU A 167 -18.98 68.13 15.39
CA LEU A 167 -18.13 67.29 16.23
C LEU A 167 -18.86 66.01 16.64
N PHE A 168 -20.04 66.12 17.24
CA PHE A 168 -20.82 64.95 17.66
C PHE A 168 -21.26 64.07 16.49
N ALA A 169 -21.66 64.68 15.37
CA ALA A 169 -22.04 63.95 14.16
C ALA A 169 -20.88 63.13 13.60
N SER A 170 -19.66 63.70 13.60
CA SER A 170 -18.47 63.01 13.11
C SER A 170 -18.05 61.82 13.99
N GLU A 171 -18.15 61.95 15.32
CA GLU A 171 -17.90 60.85 16.25
C GLU A 171 -18.95 59.74 16.11
N ALA A 172 -20.22 60.11 16.04
CA ALA A 172 -21.32 59.18 15.81
C ALA A 172 -21.15 58.44 14.46
N ALA A 173 -20.74 59.15 13.41
CA ALA A 173 -20.47 58.57 12.10
C ALA A 173 -19.34 57.52 12.15
N LEU A 174 -18.22 57.82 12.80
CA LEU A 174 -17.12 56.86 12.97
C LEU A 174 -17.57 55.63 13.77
N TRP A 175 -18.31 55.86 14.86
CA TRP A 175 -18.82 54.78 15.71
C TRP A 175 -19.80 53.87 14.97
N LEU A 176 -20.82 54.43 14.31
CA LEU A 176 -21.78 53.68 13.50
C LEU A 176 -21.08 52.90 12.38
N THR A 177 -20.04 53.48 11.79
CA THR A 177 -19.25 52.81 10.76
C THR A 177 -18.54 51.58 11.31
N ILE A 178 -17.86 51.69 12.45
CA ILE A 178 -17.18 50.55 13.10
C ILE A 178 -18.20 49.47 13.46
N GLU A 179 -19.32 49.87 14.07
CA GLU A 179 -20.37 48.95 14.51
C GLU A 179 -21.03 48.22 13.33
N SER A 180 -21.17 48.88 12.17
CA SER A 180 -21.70 48.26 10.96
C SER A 180 -20.83 47.13 10.41
N THR A 181 -19.52 47.18 10.65
CA THR A 181 -18.59 46.13 10.19
C THR A 181 -18.59 44.88 11.05
N LYS A 182 -19.14 44.94 12.27
CA LYS A 182 -19.26 43.76 13.16
C LYS A 182 -20.41 42.83 12.78
N ARG A 183 -21.36 43.30 11.98
CA ARG A 183 -22.58 42.57 11.60
C ARG A 183 -22.41 41.96 10.22
N THR A 184 -23.12 40.86 9.95
CA THR A 184 -23.08 40.15 8.66
C THR A 184 -24.47 39.99 8.04
N GLY A 185 -24.52 39.72 6.73
CA GLY A 185 -25.76 39.42 6.01
C GLY A 185 -26.83 40.52 6.07
N ARG A 186 -28.08 40.13 6.30
CA ARG A 186 -29.25 41.03 6.30
C ARG A 186 -29.22 42.07 7.43
N GLN A 187 -28.67 41.71 8.59
CA GLN A 187 -28.54 42.62 9.73
C GLN A 187 -27.55 43.75 9.44
N GLN A 188 -26.47 43.44 8.72
CA GLN A 188 -25.51 44.45 8.27
C GLN A 188 -26.16 45.46 7.33
N LEU A 189 -26.96 44.98 6.36
CA LEU A 189 -27.64 45.84 5.39
C LEU A 189 -28.61 46.79 6.09
N LEU A 190 -29.50 46.28 6.95
CA LEU A 190 -30.47 47.10 7.69
C LEU A 190 -29.78 48.14 8.58
N PHE A 191 -28.71 47.76 9.26
CA PHE A 191 -27.98 48.70 10.11
C PHE A 191 -27.22 49.77 9.31
N LYS A 192 -26.65 49.42 8.16
CA LYS A 192 -26.03 50.40 7.25
C LYS A 192 -27.05 51.42 6.75
N THR A 193 -28.22 50.96 6.32
CA THR A 193 -29.30 51.84 5.89
C THR A 193 -29.77 52.75 7.02
N GLY A 194 -30.00 52.21 8.22
CA GLY A 194 -30.37 52.99 9.40
C GLY A 194 -29.30 54.02 9.80
N SER A 195 -28.02 53.63 9.77
CA SER A 195 -26.90 54.52 10.07
C SER A 195 -26.78 55.65 9.05
N ALA A 196 -26.95 55.36 7.76
CA ALA A 196 -26.92 56.36 6.69
C ALA A 196 -28.04 57.40 6.83
N LEU A 197 -29.25 56.99 7.25
CA LEU A 197 -30.35 57.90 7.53
C LEU A 197 -30.03 58.85 8.69
N VAL A 198 -29.54 58.30 9.81
CA VAL A 198 -29.15 59.09 10.99
C VAL A 198 -28.01 60.07 10.66
N MET A 199 -26.99 59.60 9.93
CA MET A 199 -25.90 60.45 9.47
C MET A 199 -26.41 61.56 8.55
N GLY A 200 -27.32 61.25 7.62
CA GLY A 200 -27.95 62.27 6.77
C GLY A 200 -28.63 63.38 7.57
N ILE A 201 -29.37 63.03 8.62
CA ILE A 201 -30.02 64.00 9.52
C ILE A 201 -28.96 64.87 10.21
N ALA A 202 -27.88 64.26 10.71
CA ALA A 202 -26.84 64.96 11.44
C ALA A 202 -26.05 65.95 10.56
N ILE A 203 -25.67 65.54 9.34
CA ILE A 203 -24.91 66.40 8.41
C ILE A 203 -25.79 67.55 7.91
N CYS A 204 -27.07 67.30 7.58
CA CYS A 204 -28.01 68.37 7.24
C CYS A 204 -28.29 69.28 8.45
N GLY A 205 -28.45 68.71 9.65
CA GLY A 205 -28.68 69.48 10.87
C GLY A 205 -27.55 70.46 11.16
N MET A 206 -26.29 70.04 10.98
CA MET A 206 -25.12 70.93 11.05
C MET A 206 -25.23 72.07 10.02
N HIS A 207 -25.50 71.73 8.76
CA HIS A 207 -25.57 72.70 7.67
C HIS A 207 -26.67 73.76 7.87
N TYR A 208 -27.90 73.33 8.15
CA TYR A 208 -29.02 74.27 8.31
C TYR A 208 -28.93 75.08 9.61
N THR A 209 -28.29 74.56 10.65
CA THR A 209 -27.95 75.35 11.85
C THR A 209 -26.91 76.42 11.53
N GLY A 210 -25.91 76.08 10.71
CA GLY A 210 -24.91 77.05 10.23
C GLY A 210 -25.52 78.13 9.33
N MET A 211 -26.47 77.77 8.46
CA MET A 211 -27.26 78.73 7.68
C MET A 211 -28.12 79.63 8.56
N ALA A 212 -28.78 79.07 9.60
CA ALA A 212 -29.58 79.84 10.55
C ALA A 212 -28.73 80.80 11.41
N ALA A 213 -27.44 80.52 11.55
CA ALA A 213 -26.50 81.43 12.23
C ALA A 213 -26.11 82.64 11.36
N ALA A 214 -26.28 82.57 10.03
CA ALA A 214 -25.82 83.57 9.09
C ALA A 214 -26.83 84.73 8.94
N LEU A 215 -26.34 85.96 9.12
CA LEU A 215 -27.04 87.21 8.88
C LEU A 215 -26.51 87.81 7.58
N PHE A 216 -27.41 88.00 6.61
CA PHE A 216 -27.08 88.51 5.28
C PHE A 216 -27.47 90.00 5.19
N THR A 217 -26.47 90.86 4.95
CA THR A 217 -26.66 92.31 4.73
C THR A 217 -26.13 92.67 3.33
N PRO A 218 -26.78 93.55 2.57
CA PRO A 218 -26.33 93.91 1.22
C PRO A 218 -25.00 94.69 1.26
N LEU A 219 -24.05 94.42 0.36
CA LEU A 219 -22.87 95.29 0.20
C LEU A 219 -23.27 96.60 -0.51
N ALA A 220 -23.02 97.74 0.12
CA ALA A 220 -23.33 99.05 -0.43
C ALA A 220 -22.47 99.35 -1.69
N GLY A 221 -23.12 99.62 -2.83
CA GLY A 221 -22.48 100.20 -4.03
C GLY A 221 -22.60 99.44 -5.36
N MET A 222 -23.34 98.32 -5.44
CA MET A 222 -23.56 97.63 -6.72
C MET A 222 -24.99 97.81 -7.25
N ASN A 223 -25.11 98.40 -8.44
CA ASN A 223 -26.35 98.43 -9.22
C ASN A 223 -26.70 96.99 -9.65
N MET A 224 -27.98 96.64 -9.55
CA MET A 224 -28.53 95.37 -10.05
C MET A 224 -28.56 95.37 -11.58
N GLU A 225 -27.40 95.30 -12.24
CA GLU A 225 -27.34 94.91 -13.64
C GLU A 225 -27.55 93.39 -13.77
N HIS A 226 -28.24 93.00 -14.84
CA HIS A 226 -28.65 91.63 -15.13
C HIS A 226 -27.44 90.70 -15.32
N ALA A 227 -26.85 90.23 -14.23
CA ALA A 227 -26.04 89.03 -14.26
C ALA A 227 -26.97 87.87 -14.67
N THR A 228 -26.70 87.23 -15.79
CA THR A 228 -27.39 86.02 -16.27
C THR A 228 -27.04 84.84 -15.36
N THR A 229 -27.58 84.85 -14.14
CA THR A 229 -27.37 83.78 -13.17
C THR A 229 -28.26 82.59 -13.51
N ILE A 230 -27.67 81.41 -13.63
CA ILE A 230 -28.40 80.14 -13.79
C ILE A 230 -29.36 79.98 -12.62
N HIS A 231 -30.60 79.58 -12.90
CA HIS A 231 -31.61 79.36 -11.87
C HIS A 231 -31.10 78.35 -10.82
N PRO A 232 -31.18 78.65 -9.51
CA PRO A 232 -30.63 77.79 -8.44
C PRO A 232 -31.06 76.33 -8.53
N THR A 233 -32.32 76.08 -8.91
CA THR A 233 -32.85 74.72 -9.10
C THR A 233 -32.10 73.93 -10.18
N TRP A 234 -31.77 74.54 -11.33
CA TRP A 234 -31.05 73.83 -12.40
C TRP A 234 -29.61 73.50 -11.98
N MET A 235 -28.95 74.41 -11.26
CA MET A 235 -27.62 74.17 -10.71
C MET A 235 -27.63 73.07 -9.65
N ALA A 236 -28.63 73.07 -8.75
CA ALA A 236 -28.82 72.02 -7.76
C ALA A 236 -29.08 70.65 -8.39
N LEU A 237 -29.94 70.59 -9.42
CA LEU A 237 -30.22 69.35 -10.16
C LEU A 237 -28.99 68.83 -10.91
N PHE A 238 -28.19 69.72 -11.51
CA PHE A 238 -26.94 69.33 -12.18
C PHE A 238 -25.94 68.72 -11.20
N ILE A 239 -25.70 69.40 -10.07
CA ILE A 239 -24.78 68.91 -9.02
C ILE A 239 -25.28 67.60 -8.42
N ALA A 240 -26.58 67.50 -8.13
CA ALA A 240 -27.19 66.27 -7.65
C ALA A 240 -27.06 65.12 -8.67
N GLY A 241 -27.23 65.39 -9.96
CA GLY A 241 -27.08 64.42 -11.04
C GLY A 241 -25.66 63.89 -11.15
N VAL A 242 -24.65 64.78 -11.18
CA VAL A 242 -23.23 64.40 -11.22
C VAL A 242 -22.84 63.60 -9.97
N THR A 243 -23.30 64.04 -8.80
CA THR A 243 -23.01 63.35 -7.53
C THR A 243 -23.66 61.97 -7.46
N SER A 244 -24.92 61.87 -7.91
CA SER A 244 -25.63 60.59 -7.98
C SER A 244 -24.93 59.62 -8.93
N LEU A 245 -24.37 60.13 -10.06
CA LEU A 245 -23.57 59.33 -10.98
C LEU A 245 -22.27 58.83 -10.32
N ILE A 246 -21.54 59.69 -9.61
CA ILE A 246 -20.32 59.32 -8.87
C ILE A 246 -20.65 58.24 -7.82
N ILE A 247 -21.74 58.42 -7.06
CA ILE A 247 -22.21 57.47 -6.06
C ILE A 247 -22.61 56.13 -6.69
N ALA A 248 -23.35 56.16 -7.80
CA ALA A 248 -23.77 54.95 -8.51
C ALA A 248 -22.56 54.16 -9.07
N LEU A 249 -21.57 54.85 -9.63
CA LEU A 249 -20.32 54.24 -10.09
C LEU A 249 -19.56 53.61 -8.92
N ALA A 250 -19.42 54.32 -7.80
CA ALA A 250 -18.75 53.84 -6.60
C ALA A 250 -19.41 52.56 -6.03
N LEU A 251 -20.75 52.54 -5.97
CA LEU A 251 -21.52 51.36 -5.54
C LEU A 251 -21.40 50.19 -6.53
N THR A 252 -21.36 50.47 -7.83
CA THR A 252 -21.20 49.45 -8.88
C THR A 252 -19.84 48.76 -8.78
N VAL A 253 -18.76 49.55 -8.64
CA VAL A 253 -17.40 49.03 -8.41
C VAL A 253 -17.35 48.19 -7.12
N SER A 254 -17.92 48.68 -6.03
CA SER A 254 -17.97 47.95 -4.75
C SER A 254 -18.75 46.62 -4.84
N THR A 255 -19.89 46.60 -5.55
CA THR A 255 -20.72 45.40 -5.69
C THR A 255 -20.07 44.37 -6.61
N TYR A 256 -19.47 44.79 -7.72
CA TYR A 256 -18.71 43.92 -8.62
C TYR A 256 -17.52 43.27 -7.91
N TYR A 257 -16.72 44.06 -7.19
CA TYR A 257 -15.60 43.55 -6.40
C TYR A 257 -16.04 42.50 -5.36
N ARG A 258 -17.21 42.69 -4.72
CA ARG A 258 -17.79 41.68 -3.81
C ARG A 258 -18.09 40.36 -4.53
N LYS A 259 -18.77 40.44 -5.68
CA LYS A 259 -19.17 39.26 -6.44
C LYS A 259 -17.95 38.48 -6.90
N MET A 260 -16.91 39.19 -7.37
CA MET A 260 -15.65 38.57 -7.80
C MET A 260 -14.93 37.86 -6.64
N LEU A 261 -14.79 38.51 -5.47
CA LEU A 261 -14.18 37.87 -4.30
C LEU A 261 -14.97 36.64 -3.83
N ASN A 262 -16.29 36.75 -3.78
CA ASN A 262 -17.14 35.63 -3.40
C ASN A 262 -17.05 34.48 -4.42
N ALA A 263 -16.97 34.78 -5.73
CA ALA A 263 -16.80 33.77 -6.76
C ALA A 263 -15.48 33.00 -6.60
N ILE A 264 -14.37 33.72 -6.40
CA ILE A 264 -13.04 33.12 -6.17
C ILE A 264 -13.03 32.28 -4.89
N GLN A 265 -13.65 32.78 -3.81
CA GLN A 265 -13.74 32.05 -2.55
C GLN A 265 -14.60 30.79 -2.68
N ASN A 266 -15.75 30.89 -3.34
CA ASN A 266 -16.65 29.76 -3.59
C ASN A 266 -15.97 28.70 -4.46
N GLU A 267 -15.24 29.11 -5.51
CA GLU A 267 -14.49 28.21 -6.37
C GLU A 267 -13.38 27.48 -5.59
N LYS A 268 -12.65 28.20 -4.74
CA LYS A 268 -11.65 27.60 -3.84
C LYS A 268 -12.28 26.62 -2.84
N GLU A 269 -13.41 26.98 -2.24
CA GLU A 269 -14.14 26.11 -1.31
C GLU A 269 -14.68 24.86 -2.00
N PHE A 270 -15.20 25.00 -3.22
CA PHE A 270 -15.66 23.88 -4.04
C PHE A 270 -14.52 22.92 -4.38
N LEU A 271 -13.36 23.43 -4.82
CA LEU A 271 -12.17 22.61 -5.11
C LEU A 271 -11.69 21.85 -3.86
N ASN A 272 -11.61 22.53 -2.72
CA ASN A 272 -11.22 21.90 -1.45
C ASN A 272 -12.25 20.82 -1.02
N ALA A 273 -13.53 21.08 -1.19
CA ALA A 273 -14.59 20.11 -0.87
C ALA A 273 -14.54 18.89 -1.78
N MET A 274 -14.29 19.08 -3.09
CA MET A 274 -14.12 17.99 -4.04
C MET A 274 -12.94 17.09 -3.62
N LEU A 275 -11.78 17.67 -3.31
CA LEU A 275 -10.59 16.92 -2.89
C LEU A 275 -10.78 16.21 -1.55
N ASN A 276 -11.53 16.79 -0.60
CA ASN A 276 -11.78 16.21 0.72
C ASN A 276 -12.82 15.09 0.73
N ASN A 277 -13.69 15.02 -0.29
CA ASN A 277 -14.67 13.95 -0.45
C ASN A 277 -14.13 12.73 -1.20
N LEU A 278 -12.90 12.79 -1.72
CA LEU A 278 -12.23 11.60 -2.24
C LEU A 278 -11.87 10.65 -1.09
N ASP A 279 -11.97 9.35 -1.34
CA ASP A 279 -11.55 8.33 -0.38
C ASP A 279 -10.02 8.13 -0.39
N ASP A 280 -9.37 8.45 -1.51
CA ASP A 280 -7.92 8.39 -1.66
C ASP A 280 -7.22 9.60 -1.05
N GLY A 281 -6.03 9.37 -0.51
CA GLY A 281 -5.17 10.42 0.01
C GLY A 281 -4.53 11.24 -1.11
N ILE A 282 -4.79 12.55 -1.15
CA ILE A 282 -4.23 13.46 -2.16
C ILE A 282 -3.23 14.41 -1.49
N ILE A 283 -2.01 14.44 -2.03
CA ILE A 283 -0.96 15.40 -1.65
C ILE A 283 -0.50 16.13 -2.90
N ALA A 284 -0.50 17.46 -2.87
CA ALA A 284 0.09 18.28 -3.94
C ALA A 284 1.07 19.31 -3.37
N CYS A 285 2.07 19.67 -4.17
CA CYS A 285 3.09 20.66 -3.85
C CYS A 285 3.24 21.70 -4.95
N ASP A 286 3.81 22.87 -4.60
CA ASP A 286 4.22 23.91 -5.55
C ASP A 286 5.54 23.54 -6.27
N ALA A 287 5.97 24.38 -7.22
CA ALA A 287 7.22 24.21 -7.95
C ALA A 287 8.49 24.24 -7.06
N GLN A 288 8.37 24.71 -5.80
CA GLN A 288 9.45 24.68 -4.81
C GLN A 288 9.37 23.45 -3.90
N GLY A 289 8.42 22.54 -4.14
CA GLY A 289 8.21 21.33 -3.34
C GLY A 289 7.48 21.55 -2.02
N ARG A 290 6.89 22.73 -1.77
CA ARG A 290 6.09 22.98 -0.56
C ARG A 290 4.70 22.41 -0.75
N ILE A 291 4.24 21.62 0.21
CA ILE A 291 2.90 21.02 0.18
C ILE A 291 1.83 22.13 0.23
N THR A 292 0.98 22.17 -0.78
CA THR A 292 -0.13 23.11 -0.94
C THR A 292 -1.49 22.46 -0.73
N VAL A 293 -1.58 21.14 -0.93
CA VAL A 293 -2.81 20.35 -0.74
C VAL A 293 -2.48 19.13 0.10
N PHE A 294 -3.31 18.89 1.10
CA PHE A 294 -3.33 17.69 1.92
C PHE A 294 -4.79 17.44 2.30
N ASN A 295 -5.41 16.42 1.71
CA ASN A 295 -6.86 16.22 1.85
C ASN A 295 -7.25 15.44 3.12
N GLN A 296 -8.55 15.44 3.42
CA GLN A 296 -9.09 14.80 4.63
C GLN A 296 -8.92 13.27 4.68
N ALA A 297 -8.87 12.59 3.53
CA ALA A 297 -8.67 11.14 3.48
C ALA A 297 -7.39 10.68 4.21
N LEU A 298 -6.31 11.45 4.09
CA LEU A 298 -5.05 11.15 4.77
C LEU A 298 -5.16 11.21 6.30
N HIS A 299 -6.06 12.04 6.84
CA HIS A 299 -6.35 12.02 8.28
C HIS A 299 -7.06 10.74 8.71
N LYS A 300 -7.93 10.17 7.85
CA LYS A 300 -8.58 8.88 8.13
C LYS A 300 -7.57 7.73 8.18
N PHE A 301 -6.53 7.77 7.34
CA PHE A 301 -5.48 6.74 7.33
C PHE A 301 -4.77 6.61 8.69
N VAL A 302 -4.66 7.73 9.41
CA VAL A 302 -4.03 7.84 10.74
C VAL A 302 -4.94 7.38 11.89
N GLY A 303 -6.27 7.29 11.68
CA GLY A 303 -7.26 6.96 12.73
C GLY A 303 -7.67 8.14 13.63
N GLU A 304 -8.55 7.89 14.62
CA GLU A 304 -9.00 8.91 15.58
C GLU A 304 -7.83 9.47 16.42
N MET A 305 -7.46 10.72 16.15
CA MET A 305 -6.50 11.47 16.95
C MET A 305 -7.20 12.46 17.89
N LYS A 306 -6.74 12.51 19.15
CA LYS A 306 -7.27 13.38 20.20
C LYS A 306 -6.96 14.88 20.04
N ASN A 307 -6.15 15.30 19.05
CA ASN A 307 -5.85 16.74 18.87
C ASN A 307 -5.41 17.08 17.43
N PRO A 308 -6.34 17.53 16.55
CA PRO A 308 -6.04 17.85 15.15
C PRO A 308 -5.21 19.13 14.93
N GLN A 309 -5.02 19.97 15.96
CA GLN A 309 -4.55 21.36 15.77
C GLN A 309 -3.02 21.56 15.85
N VAL A 310 -2.22 20.51 16.11
CA VAL A 310 -0.80 20.69 16.50
C VAL A 310 0.22 20.44 15.37
N MET A 311 -0.15 19.90 14.21
CA MET A 311 0.85 19.67 13.15
C MET A 311 0.89 20.81 12.15
N GLU A 312 1.77 21.79 12.41
CA GLU A 312 2.44 22.54 11.35
C GLU A 312 3.39 21.60 10.59
N GLN A 313 3.37 21.73 9.26
CA GLN A 313 4.23 21.18 8.22
C GLN A 313 5.51 20.45 8.71
N VAL A 314 5.61 19.11 8.49
CA VAL A 314 6.67 18.43 7.70
C VAL A 314 6.78 16.90 7.92
N ASP A 315 6.34 16.29 9.03
CA ASP A 315 6.58 14.83 9.24
C ASP A 315 5.33 14.00 9.63
N TYR A 316 4.46 13.69 8.67
CA TYR A 316 3.28 12.85 8.95
C TYR A 316 3.58 11.35 8.91
N PHE A 317 4.35 10.88 7.92
CA PHE A 317 4.62 9.48 7.69
C PHE A 317 5.91 9.29 6.88
N GLU A 318 6.45 8.08 6.99
CA GLU A 318 7.56 7.62 6.18
C GLU A 318 7.07 6.54 5.22
N LEU A 319 7.66 6.51 4.02
CA LEU A 319 7.35 5.51 3.01
C LEU A 319 8.45 4.44 3.00
N TYR A 320 8.04 3.19 2.89
CA TYR A 320 8.91 2.02 2.86
C TYR A 320 8.58 1.18 1.63
N GLU A 321 9.59 0.53 1.05
CA GLU A 321 9.34 -0.52 0.05
C GLU A 321 8.88 -1.80 0.75
N LEU A 322 8.13 -2.65 0.03
CA LEU A 322 7.75 -3.97 0.56
C LEU A 322 9.01 -4.73 0.99
N ASN A 323 8.98 -5.25 2.23
CA ASN A 323 10.05 -6.03 2.86
C ASN A 323 11.35 -5.29 3.21
N LYS A 324 11.38 -3.94 3.15
CA LYS A 324 12.50 -3.15 3.64
C LYS A 324 12.14 -2.41 4.94
N GLU A 325 13.05 -2.45 5.91
CA GLU A 325 12.91 -1.72 7.18
C GLU A 325 13.50 -0.30 7.14
N THR A 326 14.11 0.10 6.03
CA THR A 326 14.64 1.45 5.83
C THR A 326 13.65 2.30 5.03
N PRO A 327 13.35 3.54 5.48
CA PRO A 327 12.47 4.44 4.73
C PRO A 327 13.13 4.85 3.41
N LEU A 328 12.31 5.19 2.41
CA LEU A 328 12.80 5.77 1.16
C LEU A 328 13.49 7.10 1.44
N ALA A 329 14.61 7.34 0.74
CA ALA A 329 15.23 8.65 0.72
C ALA A 329 14.25 9.70 0.18
N ALA A 330 14.34 10.93 0.70
CA ALA A 330 13.45 12.03 0.30
C ALA A 330 13.37 12.20 -1.23
N GLU A 331 14.51 12.05 -1.92
CA GLU A 331 14.61 12.15 -3.38
C GLU A 331 13.88 11.04 -4.15
N ASP A 332 13.75 9.86 -3.54
CA ASP A 332 13.11 8.69 -4.13
C ASP A 332 11.62 8.59 -3.81
N THR A 333 11.11 9.52 -3.00
CA THR A 333 9.68 9.61 -2.73
C THR A 333 8.90 9.88 -4.01
N PRO A 334 7.69 9.30 -4.17
CA PRO A 334 6.90 9.51 -5.38
C PRO A 334 6.60 10.99 -5.68
N LEU A 335 6.39 11.81 -4.64
CA LEU A 335 6.15 13.24 -4.81
C LEU A 335 7.37 13.97 -5.40
N CYS A 336 8.57 13.69 -4.90
CA CYS A 336 9.79 14.32 -5.41
C CYS A 336 10.12 13.86 -6.83
N GLN A 337 9.91 12.57 -7.13
CA GLN A 337 10.06 12.05 -8.48
C GLN A 337 9.06 12.69 -9.46
N ALA A 338 7.81 12.87 -9.04
CA ALA A 338 6.79 13.57 -9.82
C ALA A 338 7.12 15.05 -10.05
N LEU A 339 7.65 15.75 -9.04
CA LEU A 339 8.10 17.14 -9.16
C LEU A 339 9.25 17.30 -10.17
N ARG A 340 10.12 16.29 -10.28
CA ARG A 340 11.18 16.24 -11.30
C ARG A 340 10.66 15.87 -12.70
N GLY A 341 9.35 15.71 -12.87
CA GLY A 341 8.69 15.43 -14.15
C GLY A 341 8.44 13.95 -14.45
N LYS A 342 8.79 13.03 -13.54
CA LYS A 342 8.59 11.59 -13.75
C LYS A 342 7.16 11.19 -13.39
N ARG A 343 6.44 10.54 -14.31
CA ARG A 343 5.14 9.92 -13.99
C ARG A 343 5.36 8.60 -13.27
N ILE A 344 4.55 8.37 -12.24
CA ILE A 344 4.61 7.19 -11.38
C ILE A 344 3.22 6.59 -11.38
N HIS A 345 3.16 5.29 -11.60
CA HIS A 345 1.90 4.56 -11.65
C HIS A 345 2.04 3.26 -10.89
N GLY A 346 1.09 2.94 -10.03
CA GLY A 346 0.97 1.66 -9.36
C GLY A 346 2.11 1.34 -8.39
N LYS A 347 2.80 2.33 -7.81
CA LYS A 347 3.93 2.04 -6.92
C LYS A 347 3.44 1.57 -5.55
N GLU A 348 3.49 0.26 -5.32
CA GLU A 348 3.18 -0.36 -4.02
C GLU A 348 4.24 0.01 -2.98
N LEU A 349 3.78 0.57 -1.85
CA LEU A 349 4.61 1.01 -0.74
C LEU A 349 3.90 0.75 0.60
N VAL A 350 4.66 0.78 1.68
CA VAL A 350 4.12 0.79 3.04
C VAL A 350 4.26 2.18 3.60
N LEU A 351 3.14 2.76 4.03
CA LEU A 351 3.06 4.05 4.66
C LEU A 351 3.03 3.83 6.18
N ARG A 352 4.05 4.31 6.89
CA ARG A 352 4.16 4.18 8.34
C ARG A 352 4.07 5.54 8.99
N PHE A 353 3.07 5.72 9.84
CA PHE A 353 2.87 6.93 10.61
C PHE A 353 3.73 6.92 11.88
N LYS A 354 4.06 8.11 12.40
CA LYS A 354 4.82 8.25 13.67
C LYS A 354 4.15 7.60 14.88
N ASN A 355 2.83 7.40 14.85
CA ASN A 355 2.08 6.71 15.89
C ASN A 355 2.19 5.17 15.82
N GLY A 356 2.97 4.63 14.87
CA GLY A 356 3.18 3.19 14.67
C GLY A 356 2.17 2.52 13.74
N ILE A 357 1.11 3.22 13.32
CA ILE A 357 0.14 2.66 12.36
C ILE A 357 0.81 2.53 11.00
N SER A 358 0.62 1.38 10.36
CA SER A 358 1.12 1.10 9.01
C SER A 358 -0.05 0.78 8.08
N ARG A 359 0.01 1.30 6.85
CA ARG A 359 -0.94 1.05 5.77
C ARG A 359 -0.20 0.56 4.54
N ASN A 360 -0.74 -0.46 3.88
CA ASN A 360 -0.29 -0.84 2.54
C ASN A 360 -0.96 0.10 1.55
N VAL A 361 -0.17 0.77 0.72
CA VAL A 361 -0.68 1.79 -0.20
C VAL A 361 -0.14 1.59 -1.61
N VAL A 362 -0.92 2.02 -2.59
CA VAL A 362 -0.48 2.20 -3.97
C VAL A 362 -0.42 3.69 -4.25
N ILE A 363 0.71 4.18 -4.75
CA ILE A 363 0.91 5.60 -5.02
C ILE A 363 1.07 5.87 -6.51
N ASP A 364 0.21 6.74 -7.03
CA ASP A 364 0.31 7.35 -8.34
C ASP A 364 0.81 8.78 -8.22
N GLY A 365 1.64 9.23 -9.16
CA GLY A 365 2.29 10.54 -9.09
C GLY A 365 2.46 11.19 -10.45
N GLN A 366 2.14 12.48 -10.54
CA GLN A 366 2.22 13.24 -11.78
C GLN A 366 2.60 14.71 -11.56
N PRO A 367 3.41 15.31 -12.46
CA PRO A 367 3.69 16.74 -12.44
C PRO A 367 2.42 17.53 -12.80
N ILE A 368 2.22 18.66 -12.14
CA ILE A 368 1.21 19.66 -12.50
C ILE A 368 1.89 20.63 -13.47
N ILE A 369 1.45 20.62 -14.72
CA ILE A 369 2.02 21.44 -15.79
C ILE A 369 0.91 22.35 -16.33
N ARG A 370 1.25 23.61 -16.55
CA ARG A 370 0.35 24.57 -17.19
C ARG A 370 0.36 24.39 -18.71
N GLU A 371 -0.64 24.92 -19.42
CA GLU A 371 -0.76 24.81 -20.89
C GLU A 371 0.47 25.32 -21.67
N ASP A 372 1.24 26.23 -21.08
CA ASP A 372 2.49 26.79 -21.63
C ASP A 372 3.73 25.91 -21.38
N GLY A 373 3.56 24.74 -20.75
CA GLY A 373 4.65 23.80 -20.46
C GLY A 373 5.41 24.07 -19.15
N TYR A 374 5.07 25.13 -18.41
CA TYR A 374 5.71 25.42 -17.12
C TYR A 374 5.19 24.49 -16.02
N ALA A 375 6.11 23.89 -15.26
CA ALA A 375 5.79 23.07 -14.10
C ALA A 375 5.30 23.97 -12.94
N LEU A 376 4.05 23.78 -12.54
CA LEU A 376 3.45 24.45 -11.38
C LEU A 376 3.73 23.70 -10.07
N GLY A 377 4.06 22.41 -10.16
CA GLY A 377 4.29 21.54 -9.00
C GLY A 377 4.08 20.07 -9.33
N ALA A 378 3.67 19.27 -8.34
CA ALA A 378 3.33 17.87 -8.52
C ALA A 378 2.20 17.43 -7.59
N VAL A 379 1.48 16.39 -7.98
CA VAL A 379 0.42 15.76 -7.19
C VAL A 379 0.65 14.25 -7.13
N ILE A 380 0.36 13.67 -5.96
CA ILE A 380 0.28 12.22 -5.77
C ILE A 380 -1.10 11.84 -5.23
N ALA A 381 -1.56 10.67 -5.65
CA ALA A 381 -2.73 9.98 -5.10
C ALA A 381 -2.27 8.71 -4.38
N ILE A 382 -2.80 8.47 -3.19
CA ILE A 382 -2.42 7.40 -2.28
C ILE A 382 -3.66 6.56 -2.02
N HIS A 383 -3.70 5.37 -2.62
CA HIS A 383 -4.77 4.40 -2.49
C HIS A 383 -4.47 3.44 -1.33
N ASP A 384 -5.36 3.32 -0.34
CA ASP A 384 -5.21 2.36 0.75
C ASP A 384 -5.67 0.97 0.29
N ILE A 385 -4.73 0.02 0.23
CA ILE A 385 -4.96 -1.38 -0.16
C ILE A 385 -4.80 -2.34 1.03
N THR A 386 -4.82 -1.83 2.26
CA THR A 386 -4.58 -2.62 3.47
C THR A 386 -5.60 -3.75 3.64
N GLU A 387 -6.90 -3.46 3.49
CA GLU A 387 -7.97 -4.45 3.64
C GLU A 387 -7.93 -5.51 2.54
N LEU A 388 -7.63 -5.09 1.30
CA LEU A 388 -7.43 -5.99 0.17
C LEU A 388 -6.29 -6.99 0.45
N LYS A 389 -5.10 -6.50 0.85
CA LYS A 389 -3.96 -7.34 1.19
C LYS A 389 -4.24 -8.26 2.39
N GLN A 390 -5.01 -7.79 3.38
CA GLN A 390 -5.42 -8.62 4.52
C GLN A 390 -6.36 -9.75 4.10
N THR A 391 -7.35 -9.46 3.24
CA THR A 391 -8.29 -10.45 2.72
C THR A 391 -7.57 -11.50 1.86
N GLU A 392 -6.64 -11.08 1.01
CA GLU A 392 -5.78 -12.00 0.25
C GLU A 392 -4.96 -12.91 1.17
N LYS A 393 -4.36 -12.35 2.23
CA LYS A 393 -3.59 -13.12 3.21
C LYS A 393 -4.45 -14.14 3.95
N ILE A 394 -5.61 -13.73 4.47
CA ILE A 394 -6.54 -14.61 5.19
C ILE A 394 -7.04 -15.73 4.28
N LYS A 395 -7.36 -15.42 3.01
CA LYS A 395 -7.78 -16.40 2.01
C LYS A 395 -6.69 -17.46 1.79
N SER A 396 -5.44 -17.04 1.62
CA SER A 396 -4.27 -17.92 1.44
C SER A 396 -4.06 -18.83 2.65
N GLU A 397 -4.08 -18.25 3.85
CA GLU A 397 -3.91 -18.97 5.12
C GLU A 397 -5.03 -19.99 5.36
N PHE A 398 -6.28 -19.59 5.12
CA PHE A 398 -7.44 -20.47 5.25
C PHE A 398 -7.35 -21.70 4.33
N VAL A 399 -7.02 -21.51 3.05
CA VAL A 399 -6.88 -22.62 2.10
C VAL A 399 -5.76 -23.56 2.52
N SER A 400 -4.64 -23.03 3.02
CA SER A 400 -3.52 -23.83 3.51
C SER A 400 -3.90 -24.67 4.74
N VAL A 401 -4.55 -24.06 5.74
CA VAL A 401 -5.00 -24.75 6.96
C VAL A 401 -6.02 -25.84 6.63
N VAL A 402 -7.06 -25.52 5.86
CA VAL A 402 -8.10 -26.50 5.48
C VAL A 402 -7.49 -27.70 4.76
N SER A 403 -6.51 -27.46 3.89
CA SER A 403 -5.86 -28.56 3.16
C SER A 403 -5.04 -29.47 4.08
N HIS A 404 -4.37 -28.93 5.09
CA HIS A 404 -3.65 -29.70 6.11
C HIS A 404 -4.61 -30.52 7.00
N GLU A 405 -5.68 -29.87 7.47
CA GLU A 405 -6.70 -30.48 8.32
C GLU A 405 -7.53 -31.54 7.59
N LEU A 406 -7.67 -31.45 6.27
CA LEU A 406 -8.31 -32.49 5.45
C LEU A 406 -7.33 -33.63 5.09
N ARG A 407 -6.06 -33.34 4.83
CA ARG A 407 -5.05 -34.35 4.44
C ARG A 407 -4.82 -35.37 5.55
N THR A 408 -4.69 -34.91 6.80
CA THR A 408 -4.36 -35.76 7.95
C THR A 408 -5.39 -36.89 8.19
N PRO A 409 -6.70 -36.61 8.36
CA PRO A 409 -7.70 -37.66 8.53
C PRO A 409 -7.84 -38.52 7.29
N LEU A 410 -7.70 -37.96 6.08
CA LEU A 410 -7.84 -38.74 4.86
C LEU A 410 -6.71 -39.75 4.67
N THR A 411 -5.48 -39.38 5.05
CA THR A 411 -4.32 -40.27 5.02
C THR A 411 -4.49 -41.41 6.02
N SER A 412 -5.03 -41.13 7.21
CA SER A 412 -5.35 -42.16 8.21
C SER A 412 -6.46 -43.11 7.76
N ILE A 413 -7.52 -42.60 7.12
CA ILE A 413 -8.59 -43.41 6.53
C ILE A 413 -8.02 -44.29 5.40
N LEU A 414 -7.17 -43.72 4.53
CA LEU A 414 -6.52 -44.46 3.44
C LEU A 414 -5.63 -45.58 3.98
N GLY A 415 -4.80 -45.30 5.00
CA GLY A 415 -3.98 -46.32 5.66
C GLY A 415 -4.82 -47.43 6.29
N SER A 416 -5.90 -47.07 6.99
CA SER A 416 -6.82 -48.04 7.59
C SER A 416 -7.52 -48.91 6.54
N LEU A 417 -8.00 -48.30 5.44
CA LEU A 417 -8.61 -49.02 4.32
C LEU A 417 -7.59 -49.92 3.60
N GLY A 418 -6.35 -49.44 3.43
CA GLY A 418 -5.24 -50.21 2.87
C GLY A 418 -4.94 -51.47 3.68
N LEU A 419 -4.86 -51.36 5.02
CA LEU A 419 -4.68 -52.51 5.92
C LEU A 419 -5.82 -53.52 5.82
N ILE A 420 -7.08 -53.04 5.80
CA ILE A 420 -8.27 -53.88 5.67
C ILE A 420 -8.30 -54.61 4.31
N MET A 421 -7.95 -53.92 3.21
CA MET A 421 -7.91 -54.50 1.87
C MET A 421 -6.72 -55.46 1.69
N GLY A 422 -5.60 -55.22 2.39
CA GLY A 422 -4.40 -56.07 2.42
C GLY A 422 -4.56 -57.38 3.20
N GLY A 423 -5.76 -57.68 3.70
CA GLY A 423 -6.08 -58.97 4.32
C GLY A 423 -5.67 -59.13 5.79
N THR A 424 -5.13 -58.09 6.42
CA THR A 424 -4.64 -58.14 7.83
C THR A 424 -5.76 -58.27 8.88
N VAL A 425 -7.02 -58.01 8.51
CA VAL A 425 -8.19 -57.99 9.42
C VAL A 425 -9.12 -59.20 9.21
N GLY A 426 -8.76 -60.14 8.32
CA GLY A 426 -9.52 -61.37 8.01
C GLY A 426 -10.22 -61.37 6.63
N GLU A 427 -10.90 -62.47 6.29
CA GLU A 427 -11.58 -62.59 4.99
C GLU A 427 -12.95 -61.89 4.99
N PHE A 428 -13.09 -60.88 4.14
CA PHE A 428 -14.35 -60.15 3.91
C PHE A 428 -15.18 -60.76 2.78
N SER A 429 -16.51 -60.70 2.92
CA SER A 429 -17.42 -61.05 1.82
C SER A 429 -17.20 -60.19 0.56
N ASP A 430 -17.52 -60.72 -0.62
CA ASP A 430 -17.36 -59.99 -1.90
C ASP A 430 -18.11 -58.65 -1.94
N LYS A 431 -19.24 -58.54 -1.23
CA LYS A 431 -19.98 -57.27 -1.09
C LYS A 431 -19.22 -56.25 -0.24
N ALA A 432 -18.59 -56.69 0.85
CA ALA A 432 -17.79 -55.83 1.72
C ALA A 432 -16.50 -55.35 1.01
N LYS A 433 -15.81 -56.24 0.28
CA LYS A 433 -14.65 -55.87 -0.55
C LYS A 433 -15.00 -54.78 -1.56
N LYS A 434 -16.14 -54.89 -2.25
CA LYS A 434 -16.62 -53.85 -3.19
C LYS A 434 -16.89 -52.50 -2.50
N LEU A 435 -17.47 -52.49 -1.30
CA LEU A 435 -17.73 -51.24 -0.56
C LEU A 435 -16.43 -50.59 -0.07
N LEU A 436 -15.47 -51.39 0.40
CA LEU A 436 -14.15 -50.92 0.83
C LEU A 436 -13.34 -50.36 -0.35
N ASP A 437 -13.37 -51.02 -1.51
CA ASP A 437 -12.75 -50.53 -2.75
C ASP A 437 -13.36 -49.19 -3.20
N ILE A 438 -14.68 -49.02 -3.08
CA ILE A 438 -15.34 -47.74 -3.35
C ILE A 438 -14.88 -46.66 -2.36
N ALA A 439 -14.81 -46.97 -1.06
CA ALA A 439 -14.37 -46.02 -0.03
C ALA A 439 -12.89 -45.60 -0.26
N ASN A 440 -12.03 -46.56 -0.58
CA ASN A 440 -10.61 -46.31 -0.83
C ASN A 440 -10.41 -45.40 -2.06
N LYS A 441 -11.08 -45.72 -3.17
CA LYS A 441 -11.08 -44.88 -4.39
C LYS A 441 -11.58 -43.45 -4.15
N ASN A 442 -12.58 -43.27 -3.29
CA ASN A 442 -13.06 -41.93 -2.93
C ASN A 442 -12.05 -41.15 -2.09
N CYS A 443 -11.33 -41.81 -1.18
CA CYS A 443 -10.26 -41.18 -0.40
C CYS A 443 -9.08 -40.78 -1.29
N GLU A 444 -8.59 -41.67 -2.16
CA GLU A 444 -7.53 -41.34 -3.12
C GLU A 444 -7.90 -40.14 -3.99
N ARG A 445 -9.15 -40.10 -4.47
CA ARG A 445 -9.67 -38.98 -5.26
C ARG A 445 -9.71 -37.67 -4.49
N LEU A 446 -10.11 -37.70 -3.22
CA LEU A 446 -10.17 -36.50 -2.37
C LEU A 446 -8.77 -35.96 -2.06
N LEU A 447 -7.77 -36.83 -1.83
CA LEU A 447 -6.37 -36.41 -1.67
C LEU A 447 -5.84 -35.69 -2.90
N LEU A 448 -6.10 -36.24 -4.10
CA LEU A 448 -5.73 -35.61 -5.37
C LEU A 448 -6.40 -34.24 -5.53
N LEU A 449 -7.69 -34.13 -5.22
CA LEU A 449 -8.43 -32.86 -5.25
C LEU A 449 -7.83 -31.79 -4.33
N ILE A 450 -7.49 -32.17 -3.09
CA ILE A 450 -6.91 -31.25 -2.11
C ILE A 450 -5.54 -30.76 -2.61
N ASN A 451 -4.72 -31.66 -3.16
CA ASN A 451 -3.42 -31.30 -3.72
C ASN A 451 -3.55 -30.38 -4.95
N ASP A 452 -4.51 -30.65 -5.85
CA ASP A 452 -4.79 -29.78 -7.00
C ASP A 452 -5.23 -28.37 -6.56
N ILE A 453 -6.06 -28.26 -5.51
CA ILE A 453 -6.48 -26.96 -4.95
C ILE A 453 -5.30 -26.20 -4.34
N LEU A 454 -4.42 -26.90 -3.61
CA LEU A 454 -3.22 -26.30 -3.05
C LEU A 454 -2.25 -25.81 -4.12
N ASP A 455 -2.02 -26.61 -5.17
CA ASP A 455 -1.19 -26.20 -6.29
C ASP A 455 -1.78 -24.95 -6.97
N MET A 456 -3.11 -24.89 -7.12
CA MET A 456 -3.81 -23.72 -7.65
C MET A 456 -3.61 -22.46 -6.77
N GLU A 457 -3.68 -22.58 -5.44
CA GLU A 457 -3.46 -21.45 -4.52
C GLU A 457 -2.00 -20.95 -4.59
N LYS A 458 -1.03 -21.88 -4.60
CA LYS A 458 0.39 -21.53 -4.72
C LYS A 458 0.70 -20.84 -6.04
N ILE A 459 -0.02 -21.20 -7.09
CA ILE A 459 0.04 -20.54 -8.40
C ILE A 459 -0.52 -19.12 -8.32
N GLU A 460 -1.74 -18.94 -7.78
CA GLU A 460 -2.40 -17.62 -7.70
C GLU A 460 -1.62 -16.64 -6.82
N SER A 461 -0.99 -17.14 -5.75
CA SER A 461 -0.17 -16.35 -4.84
C SER A 461 1.27 -16.13 -5.33
N GLY A 462 1.65 -16.71 -6.48
CA GLY A 462 3.02 -16.65 -7.02
C GLY A 462 4.07 -17.37 -6.17
N LYS A 463 3.65 -18.16 -5.18
CA LYS A 463 4.53 -18.89 -4.24
C LYS A 463 4.97 -20.26 -4.76
N MET A 464 4.51 -20.68 -5.94
CA MET A 464 4.97 -21.93 -6.55
C MET A 464 6.45 -21.79 -6.95
N VAL A 465 7.31 -22.45 -6.16
CA VAL A 465 8.75 -22.55 -6.43
C VAL A 465 8.97 -23.62 -7.49
N PHE A 466 9.73 -23.28 -8.53
CA PHE A 466 10.18 -24.19 -9.58
C PHE A 466 11.67 -24.43 -9.40
N ASP A 467 12.07 -25.70 -9.36
CA ASP A 467 13.48 -26.08 -9.37
C ASP A 467 13.93 -26.37 -10.80
N ILE A 468 14.31 -25.30 -11.52
CA ILE A 468 14.65 -25.38 -12.93
C ILE A 468 16.05 -25.98 -13.09
N GLN A 469 16.10 -27.13 -13.78
CA GLN A 469 17.32 -27.85 -14.11
C GLN A 469 17.31 -28.30 -15.58
N SER A 470 18.47 -28.72 -16.10
CA SER A 470 18.57 -29.30 -17.44
C SER A 470 18.06 -30.73 -17.40
N VAL A 471 16.94 -31.01 -18.09
CA VAL A 471 16.27 -32.31 -18.09
C VAL A 471 16.34 -32.92 -19.48
N GLU A 472 16.80 -34.17 -19.57
CA GLU A 472 16.71 -34.97 -20.79
C GLU A 472 15.26 -35.42 -21.02
N LEU A 473 14.61 -34.86 -22.02
CA LEU A 473 13.16 -34.98 -22.20
C LEU A 473 12.73 -36.40 -22.58
N ASN A 474 13.55 -37.10 -23.38
CA ASN A 474 13.25 -38.47 -23.82
C ASN A 474 13.25 -39.44 -22.63
N LYS A 475 14.23 -39.32 -21.72
CA LYS A 475 14.31 -40.10 -20.49
C LYS A 475 13.09 -39.85 -19.60
N LEU A 476 12.74 -38.59 -19.36
CA LEU A 476 11.60 -38.23 -18.52
C LEU A 476 10.26 -38.73 -19.10
N VAL A 477 10.06 -38.61 -20.42
CA VAL A 477 8.86 -39.13 -21.08
C VAL A 477 8.78 -40.65 -20.96
N ASN A 478 9.91 -41.36 -21.12
CA ASN A 478 9.95 -42.80 -20.96
C ASN A 478 9.60 -43.23 -19.52
N GLU A 479 10.15 -42.52 -18.51
CA GLU A 479 9.78 -42.71 -17.10
C GLU A 479 8.27 -42.49 -16.88
N ALA A 480 7.68 -41.46 -17.48
CA ALA A 480 6.25 -41.19 -17.39
C ALA A 480 5.39 -42.31 -18.03
N VAL A 481 5.83 -42.86 -19.17
CA VAL A 481 5.16 -44.00 -19.83
C VAL A 481 5.22 -45.24 -18.94
N ILE A 482 6.39 -45.57 -18.39
CA ILE A 482 6.56 -46.71 -17.47
C ILE A 482 5.66 -46.55 -16.23
N ALA A 483 5.68 -45.37 -15.61
CA ALA A 483 4.89 -45.08 -14.41
C ALA A 483 3.37 -45.17 -14.64
N ASN A 484 2.90 -44.94 -15.87
CA ASN A 484 1.47 -44.99 -16.21
C ASN A 484 1.04 -46.30 -16.88
N LYS A 485 1.96 -47.24 -17.14
CA LYS A 485 1.67 -48.49 -17.87
C LYS A 485 0.61 -49.36 -17.18
N ALA A 486 0.76 -49.59 -15.87
CA ALA A 486 -0.21 -50.33 -15.07
C ALA A 486 -1.60 -49.64 -15.04
N TYR A 487 -1.63 -48.31 -15.11
CA TYR A 487 -2.87 -47.55 -15.23
C TYR A 487 -3.55 -47.79 -16.58
N GLY A 488 -2.78 -47.82 -17.68
CA GLY A 488 -3.29 -48.22 -19.00
C GLY A 488 -3.89 -49.62 -19.01
N GLU A 489 -3.15 -50.60 -18.50
CA GLU A 489 -3.58 -52.01 -18.42
C GLU A 489 -4.90 -52.19 -17.67
N LYS A 490 -5.11 -51.45 -16.57
CA LYS A 490 -6.37 -51.43 -15.81
C LYS A 490 -7.58 -51.03 -16.65
N TYR A 491 -7.40 -50.18 -17.66
CA TYR A 491 -8.45 -49.75 -18.59
C TYR A 491 -8.43 -50.52 -19.92
N GLY A 492 -7.52 -51.50 -20.07
CA GLY A 492 -7.31 -52.25 -21.31
C GLY A 492 -6.76 -51.37 -22.44
N ILE A 493 -5.90 -50.41 -22.11
CA ILE A 493 -5.28 -49.46 -23.05
C ILE A 493 -3.78 -49.67 -23.04
N ASP A 494 -3.19 -49.86 -24.22
CA ASP A 494 -1.73 -49.93 -24.38
C ASP A 494 -1.14 -48.51 -24.49
N ILE A 495 -0.03 -48.26 -23.80
CA ILE A 495 0.64 -46.95 -23.77
C ILE A 495 2.03 -47.14 -24.38
N GLU A 496 2.32 -46.43 -25.46
CA GLU A 496 3.61 -46.52 -26.15
C GLU A 496 4.26 -45.16 -26.39
N LEU A 497 5.60 -45.16 -26.38
CA LEU A 497 6.40 -44.08 -26.95
C LEU A 497 6.71 -44.44 -28.40
N LYS A 498 6.08 -43.73 -29.35
CA LYS A 498 6.16 -44.04 -30.79
C LYS A 498 7.39 -43.42 -31.45
N ASP A 499 7.63 -42.14 -31.19
CA ASP A 499 8.75 -41.38 -31.73
C ASP A 499 9.49 -40.71 -30.56
N GLY A 500 10.73 -41.15 -30.31
CA GLY A 500 11.62 -40.55 -29.31
C GLY A 500 12.54 -39.50 -29.94
N LEU A 501 13.01 -38.55 -29.13
CA LEU A 501 14.04 -37.59 -29.52
C LEU A 501 15.23 -37.71 -28.57
N PRO A 502 16.22 -38.59 -28.86
CA PRO A 502 17.43 -38.73 -28.04
C PRO A 502 18.17 -37.40 -27.90
N ASP A 503 18.96 -37.24 -26.83
CA ASP A 503 19.86 -36.10 -26.59
C ASP A 503 19.18 -34.72 -26.60
N THR A 504 17.89 -34.67 -26.27
CA THR A 504 17.11 -33.43 -26.26
C THR A 504 16.89 -32.93 -24.85
N TYR A 505 17.46 -31.77 -24.54
CA TYR A 505 17.41 -31.15 -23.20
C TYR A 505 16.49 -29.93 -23.18
N VAL A 506 15.80 -29.75 -22.05
CA VAL A 506 14.96 -28.58 -21.75
C VAL A 506 15.28 -28.05 -20.36
N GLN A 507 15.13 -26.74 -20.16
CA GLN A 507 15.21 -26.14 -18.82
C GLN A 507 13.85 -26.30 -18.13
N ALA A 508 13.74 -27.27 -17.23
CA ALA A 508 12.47 -27.62 -16.59
C ALA A 508 12.64 -28.12 -15.16
N ASP A 509 11.55 -28.09 -14.40
CA ASP A 509 11.44 -28.83 -13.14
C ASP A 509 10.94 -30.26 -13.47
N PRO A 510 11.72 -31.32 -13.23
CA PRO A 510 11.36 -32.68 -13.64
C PRO A 510 10.13 -33.20 -12.92
N HIS A 511 9.90 -32.81 -11.66
CA HIS A 511 8.72 -33.23 -10.91
C HIS A 511 7.45 -32.59 -11.46
N ARG A 512 7.51 -31.29 -11.81
CA ARG A 512 6.38 -30.58 -12.41
C ARG A 512 6.10 -31.03 -13.84
N LEU A 513 7.14 -31.33 -14.60
CA LEU A 513 6.97 -31.84 -15.96
C LEU A 513 6.42 -33.28 -15.95
N MET A 514 6.84 -34.12 -15.00
CA MET A 514 6.24 -35.43 -14.74
C MET A 514 4.75 -35.33 -14.38
N GLN A 515 4.36 -34.33 -13.57
CA GLN A 515 2.96 -34.05 -13.23
C GLN A 515 2.13 -33.70 -14.48
N VAL A 516 2.66 -32.89 -15.39
CA VAL A 516 2.01 -32.59 -16.68
C VAL A 516 1.81 -33.85 -17.50
N LEU A 517 2.87 -34.64 -17.68
CA LEU A 517 2.84 -35.88 -18.46
C LEU A 517 1.83 -36.90 -17.89
N ALA A 518 1.87 -37.14 -16.58
CA ALA A 518 0.91 -38.05 -15.92
C ALA A 518 -0.55 -37.59 -16.08
N ASN A 519 -0.80 -36.28 -16.01
CA ASN A 519 -2.14 -35.74 -16.22
C ASN A 519 -2.61 -35.90 -17.68
N LEU A 520 -1.76 -35.63 -18.67
CA LEU A 520 -2.09 -35.82 -20.08
C LEU A 520 -2.29 -37.30 -20.43
N ILE A 521 -1.39 -38.18 -20.01
CA ILE A 521 -1.47 -39.64 -20.24
C ILE A 521 -2.71 -40.22 -19.57
N SER A 522 -2.97 -39.89 -18.30
CA SER A 522 -4.14 -40.43 -17.61
C SER A 522 -5.46 -39.93 -18.22
N ASN A 523 -5.52 -38.71 -18.77
CA ASN A 523 -6.68 -38.25 -19.52
C ASN A 523 -6.84 -39.02 -20.84
N ALA A 524 -5.75 -39.20 -21.60
CA ALA A 524 -5.76 -39.99 -22.83
C ALA A 524 -6.25 -41.43 -22.61
N VAL A 525 -5.77 -42.09 -21.54
CA VAL A 525 -6.22 -43.44 -21.14
C VAL A 525 -7.71 -43.43 -20.76
N LYS A 526 -8.14 -42.46 -19.93
CA LYS A 526 -9.54 -42.36 -19.48
C LYS A 526 -10.50 -42.18 -20.65
N PHE A 527 -10.15 -41.40 -21.67
CA PHE A 527 -11.08 -41.07 -22.76
C PHE A 527 -10.95 -41.98 -23.99
N SER A 528 -9.95 -42.86 -24.02
CA SER A 528 -9.82 -43.89 -25.06
C SER A 528 -10.92 -44.96 -24.99
N ASN A 529 -11.19 -45.57 -26.15
CA ASN A 529 -12.05 -46.75 -26.28
C ASN A 529 -11.32 -48.01 -25.77
N GLN A 530 -12.06 -48.97 -25.20
CA GLN A 530 -11.48 -50.20 -24.63
C GLN A 530 -10.72 -51.02 -25.70
N GLY A 531 -9.48 -51.42 -25.42
CA GLY A 531 -8.57 -52.04 -26.40
C GLY A 531 -7.88 -51.04 -27.34
N GLY A 532 -8.08 -49.73 -27.13
CA GLY A 532 -7.40 -48.67 -27.86
C GLY A 532 -5.94 -48.47 -27.41
N LYS A 533 -5.25 -47.57 -28.12
CA LYS A 533 -3.84 -47.25 -27.88
C LYS A 533 -3.65 -45.77 -27.59
N VAL A 534 -2.82 -45.46 -26.60
CA VAL A 534 -2.32 -44.11 -26.32
C VAL A 534 -0.88 -44.03 -26.77
N SER A 535 -0.59 -43.13 -27.71
CA SER A 535 0.74 -42.95 -28.27
C SER A 535 1.32 -41.61 -27.86
N ILE A 536 2.56 -41.63 -27.37
CA ILE A 536 3.35 -40.44 -27.05
C ILE A 536 4.40 -40.26 -28.15
N SER A 537 4.59 -39.03 -28.64
CA SER A 537 5.62 -38.69 -29.62
C SER A 537 6.33 -37.39 -29.26
N LEU A 538 7.64 -37.35 -29.52
CA LEU A 538 8.46 -36.16 -29.41
C LEU A 538 8.84 -35.69 -30.82
N SER A 539 8.73 -34.39 -31.10
CA SER A 539 9.14 -33.79 -32.37
C SER A 539 9.74 -32.41 -32.16
N THR A 540 10.66 -31.99 -33.02
CA THR A 540 11.27 -30.67 -32.98
C THR A 540 10.54 -29.71 -33.93
N HIS A 541 10.18 -28.54 -33.42
CA HIS A 541 9.51 -27.47 -34.16
C HIS A 541 10.28 -26.17 -33.98
N GLY A 542 11.24 -25.91 -34.88
CA GLY A 542 12.13 -24.75 -34.79
C GLY A 542 13.07 -24.88 -33.58
N GLU A 543 13.07 -23.88 -32.70
CA GLU A 543 13.83 -23.88 -31.44
C GLU A 543 13.07 -24.54 -30.27
N GLN A 544 11.89 -25.13 -30.52
CA GLN A 544 11.05 -25.75 -29.50
C GLN A 544 10.93 -27.26 -29.71
N VAL A 545 10.73 -27.98 -28.61
CA VAL A 545 10.47 -29.42 -28.58
C VAL A 545 9.01 -29.63 -28.20
N ARG A 546 8.30 -30.36 -29.05
CA ARG A 546 6.90 -30.74 -28.87
C ARG A 546 6.81 -32.15 -28.30
N VAL A 547 6.08 -32.31 -27.20
CA VAL A 547 5.62 -33.61 -26.72
C VAL A 547 4.13 -33.71 -26.98
N SER A 548 3.72 -34.76 -27.70
CA SER A 548 2.31 -35.02 -28.04
C SER A 548 1.84 -36.31 -27.39
N VAL A 549 0.64 -36.30 -26.82
CA VAL A 549 -0.07 -37.45 -26.26
C VAL A 549 -1.38 -37.61 -27.03
N THR A 550 -1.47 -38.68 -27.82
CA THR A 550 -2.60 -38.97 -28.71
C THR A 550 -3.41 -40.14 -28.18
N ASP A 551 -4.72 -39.95 -28.04
CA ASP A 551 -5.70 -40.98 -27.68
C ASP A 551 -6.59 -41.40 -28.85
N GLN A 552 -7.20 -42.58 -28.72
CA GLN A 552 -8.21 -43.12 -29.63
C GLN A 552 -9.60 -43.12 -28.99
N GLY A 553 -10.04 -41.93 -28.57
CA GLY A 553 -11.30 -41.71 -27.87
C GLY A 553 -12.41 -41.09 -28.72
N SER A 554 -13.44 -40.59 -28.02
CA SER A 554 -14.59 -39.89 -28.64
C SER A 554 -14.28 -38.48 -29.14
N GLY A 555 -13.05 -38.00 -28.95
CA GLY A 555 -12.69 -36.59 -29.16
C GLY A 555 -13.43 -35.63 -28.22
N ILE A 556 -13.17 -34.33 -28.41
CA ILE A 556 -13.74 -33.24 -27.61
C ILE A 556 -14.88 -32.55 -28.37
N PRO A 557 -16.09 -32.45 -27.80
CA PRO A 557 -17.22 -31.71 -28.40
C PRO A 557 -16.86 -30.25 -28.71
N LEU A 558 -17.26 -29.75 -29.89
CA LEU A 558 -16.94 -28.39 -30.36
C LEU A 558 -17.35 -27.28 -29.37
N GLU A 559 -18.47 -27.48 -28.66
CA GLU A 559 -18.97 -26.54 -27.63
C GLU A 559 -18.14 -26.51 -26.33
N PHE A 560 -17.34 -27.55 -26.08
CA PHE A 560 -16.49 -27.67 -24.91
C PHE A 560 -15.04 -27.23 -25.17
N GLN A 561 -14.58 -27.32 -26.42
CA GLN A 561 -13.21 -26.96 -26.84
C GLN A 561 -12.72 -25.58 -26.32
N PRO A 562 -13.50 -24.48 -26.38
CA PRO A 562 -13.03 -23.16 -25.91
C PRO A 562 -12.77 -23.08 -24.40
N ARG A 563 -13.35 -24.01 -23.62
CA ARG A 563 -13.34 -23.98 -22.16
C ARG A 563 -12.48 -25.09 -21.55
N ILE A 564 -11.78 -25.89 -22.34
CA ILE A 564 -11.13 -27.11 -21.85
C ILE A 564 -9.97 -26.86 -20.87
N PHE A 565 -9.27 -25.73 -21.02
CA PHE A 565 -8.22 -25.30 -20.09
C PHE A 565 -8.73 -24.36 -18.99
N GLN A 566 -10.04 -24.07 -18.93
CA GLN A 566 -10.62 -23.27 -17.84
C GLN A 566 -10.74 -24.10 -16.56
N LYS A 567 -10.62 -23.42 -15.41
CA LYS A 567 -10.70 -24.05 -14.09
C LYS A 567 -12.09 -24.66 -13.88
N PHE A 568 -12.15 -25.85 -13.26
CA PHE A 568 -13.38 -26.58 -12.94
C PHE A 568 -14.28 -26.93 -14.14
N SER A 569 -13.72 -26.90 -15.35
CA SER A 569 -14.46 -27.16 -16.58
C SER A 569 -14.61 -28.67 -16.81
N GLN A 570 -15.83 -29.15 -17.03
CA GLN A 570 -16.16 -30.54 -17.35
C GLN A 570 -17.22 -30.59 -18.46
N ALA A 571 -17.15 -31.59 -19.35
CA ALA A 571 -18.16 -31.80 -20.39
C ALA A 571 -19.47 -32.35 -19.79
N ASP A 572 -20.63 -32.01 -20.36
CA ASP A 572 -21.95 -32.33 -19.80
C ASP A 572 -22.17 -33.83 -19.53
N SER A 573 -22.70 -34.11 -18.33
CA SER A 573 -22.71 -35.40 -17.62
C SER A 573 -23.75 -36.41 -18.11
N SER A 574 -24.31 -36.24 -19.31
CA SER A 574 -25.43 -37.05 -19.82
C SER A 574 -25.01 -38.37 -20.49
N SER A 575 -23.74 -38.53 -20.89
CA SER A 575 -23.25 -39.73 -21.62
C SER A 575 -22.06 -40.46 -20.96
N THR A 576 -21.54 -39.97 -19.82
CA THR A 576 -20.33 -40.48 -19.16
C THR A 576 -20.59 -40.86 -17.69
N ARG A 577 -21.52 -41.80 -17.45
CA ARG A 577 -21.61 -42.45 -16.13
C ARG A 577 -20.38 -43.31 -15.88
N GLY A 578 -19.33 -42.72 -15.30
CA GLY A 578 -18.18 -43.44 -14.75
C GLY A 578 -16.80 -42.78 -14.89
N LYS A 579 -16.63 -41.77 -15.76
CA LYS A 579 -15.32 -41.14 -16.02
C LYS A 579 -15.34 -39.69 -15.49
N SER A 580 -14.89 -39.49 -14.25
CA SER A 580 -14.95 -38.17 -13.58
C SER A 580 -13.57 -37.71 -13.09
N GLY A 581 -13.22 -36.46 -13.42
CA GLY A 581 -11.98 -35.78 -13.00
C GLY A 581 -12.27 -34.58 -12.09
N THR A 582 -11.24 -33.83 -11.71
CA THR A 582 -11.35 -32.63 -10.86
C THR A 582 -11.67 -31.36 -11.66
N GLY A 583 -11.41 -31.38 -12.97
CA GLY A 583 -11.50 -30.19 -13.83
C GLY A 583 -10.35 -29.20 -13.61
N LEU A 584 -9.34 -29.55 -12.79
CA LEU A 584 -8.19 -28.69 -12.48
C LEU A 584 -6.92 -29.12 -13.21
N GLY A 585 -6.72 -30.42 -13.45
CA GLY A 585 -5.46 -30.95 -14.00
C GLY A 585 -4.98 -30.27 -15.28
N LEU A 586 -5.84 -30.07 -16.29
CA LEU A 586 -5.45 -29.39 -17.54
C LEU A 586 -5.11 -27.92 -17.34
N SER A 587 -5.82 -27.22 -16.45
CA SER A 587 -5.52 -25.82 -16.13
C SER A 587 -4.19 -25.67 -15.37
N ILE A 588 -3.87 -26.59 -14.45
CA ILE A 588 -2.58 -26.66 -13.75
C ILE A 588 -1.46 -26.97 -14.76
N SER A 589 -1.70 -27.93 -15.66
CA SER A 589 -0.72 -28.32 -16.68
C SER A 589 -0.35 -27.15 -17.58
N LYS A 590 -1.35 -26.35 -17.98
CA LYS A 590 -1.14 -25.14 -18.77
C LYS A 590 -0.27 -24.12 -18.06
N ILE A 591 -0.54 -23.85 -16.79
CA ILE A 591 0.22 -22.88 -16.01
C ILE A 591 1.67 -23.34 -15.79
N ILE A 592 1.88 -24.63 -15.52
CA ILE A 592 3.23 -25.22 -15.39
C ILE A 592 4.01 -25.00 -16.70
N ILE A 593 3.45 -25.38 -17.83
CA ILE A 593 4.12 -25.25 -19.14
C ILE A 593 4.39 -23.78 -19.47
N GLU A 594 3.45 -22.87 -19.25
CA GLU A 594 3.63 -21.43 -19.48
C GLU A 594 4.73 -20.83 -18.57
N LYS A 595 4.82 -21.29 -17.31
CA LYS A 595 5.90 -20.88 -16.38
C LYS A 595 7.27 -21.39 -16.79
N LEU A 596 7.34 -22.54 -17.46
CA LEU A 596 8.55 -23.08 -18.08
C LEU A 596 8.89 -22.40 -19.41
N GLY A 597 8.17 -21.34 -19.80
CA GLY A 597 8.40 -20.62 -21.06
C GLY A 597 7.87 -21.33 -22.31
N GLY A 598 6.99 -22.33 -22.12
CA GLY A 598 6.38 -23.11 -23.19
C GLY A 598 4.91 -22.75 -23.47
N SER A 599 4.27 -23.56 -24.30
CA SER A 599 2.82 -23.48 -24.54
C SER A 599 2.18 -24.87 -24.60
N ILE A 600 0.92 -25.01 -24.19
CA ILE A 600 0.15 -26.27 -24.29
C ILE A 600 -1.12 -26.05 -25.11
N ASN A 601 -1.44 -26.98 -25.99
CA ASN A 601 -2.60 -26.94 -26.87
C ASN A 601 -3.11 -28.35 -27.17
N PHE A 602 -4.15 -28.45 -27.99
CA PHE A 602 -4.71 -29.73 -28.43
C PHE A 602 -5.21 -29.66 -29.88
N SER A 603 -5.37 -30.82 -30.48
CA SER A 603 -6.07 -31.05 -31.74
C SER A 603 -7.06 -32.18 -31.53
N SER A 604 -8.34 -31.96 -31.83
CA SER A 604 -9.38 -32.97 -31.65
C SER A 604 -10.51 -32.81 -32.66
N GLN A 605 -10.98 -33.94 -33.19
CA GLN A 605 -12.23 -34.01 -33.94
C GLN A 605 -13.22 -34.92 -33.18
N PRO A 606 -14.50 -34.51 -33.02
CA PRO A 606 -15.50 -35.36 -32.39
C PRO A 606 -15.61 -36.71 -33.12
N GLY A 607 -15.41 -37.79 -32.39
CA GLY A 607 -15.46 -39.18 -32.89
C GLY A 607 -14.14 -39.79 -33.33
N GLU A 608 -13.05 -39.02 -33.45
CA GLU A 608 -11.76 -39.51 -33.98
C GLU A 608 -10.61 -39.55 -32.95
N GLY A 609 -10.80 -38.94 -31.77
CA GLY A 609 -9.80 -38.91 -30.69
C GLY A 609 -9.25 -37.51 -30.42
N THR A 610 -8.30 -37.41 -29.49
CA THR A 610 -7.64 -36.14 -29.14
C THR A 610 -6.12 -36.30 -29.10
N THR A 611 -5.43 -35.27 -29.56
CA THR A 611 -3.99 -35.09 -29.33
C THR A 611 -3.78 -33.85 -28.48
N PHE A 612 -3.35 -34.03 -27.24
CA PHE A 612 -2.81 -32.94 -26.43
C PHE A 612 -1.32 -32.82 -26.66
N TYR A 613 -0.80 -31.61 -26.78
CA TYR A 613 0.63 -31.39 -26.96
C TYR A 613 1.11 -30.15 -26.22
N PHE A 614 2.35 -30.18 -25.76
CA PHE A 614 3.03 -29.00 -25.24
C PHE A 614 4.37 -28.79 -25.93
N ASP A 615 4.75 -27.53 -26.05
CA ASP A 615 5.98 -27.05 -26.66
C ASP A 615 6.86 -26.41 -25.58
N LEU A 616 8.11 -26.82 -25.47
CA LEU A 616 9.11 -26.22 -24.56
C LEU A 616 10.32 -25.72 -25.36
N PRO A 617 11.01 -24.64 -24.93
CA PRO A 617 12.25 -24.21 -25.55
C PRO A 617 13.33 -25.30 -25.44
N SER A 618 13.92 -25.69 -26.57
CA SER A 618 15.08 -26.57 -26.57
C SER A 618 16.29 -25.86 -25.96
N SER A 619 17.03 -26.56 -25.10
CA SER A 619 18.28 -26.07 -24.51
C SER A 619 19.46 -26.71 -25.24
N ALA A 620 20.35 -25.90 -25.81
CA ALA A 620 21.59 -26.36 -26.44
C ALA A 620 22.64 -26.85 -25.40
N TYR A 621 22.34 -26.73 -24.11
CA TYR A 621 23.27 -26.98 -23.03
C TYR A 621 23.21 -28.44 -22.55
N MET A 622 24.18 -29.25 -22.95
CA MET A 622 24.53 -30.51 -22.29
C MET A 622 25.15 -30.20 -20.92
N PRO A 623 24.85 -30.96 -19.85
CA PRO A 623 25.55 -30.79 -18.58
C PRO A 623 27.04 -31.07 -18.77
N ALA A 624 27.87 -30.05 -18.48
CA ALA A 624 29.30 -30.22 -18.33
C ALA A 624 29.57 -31.02 -17.05
N GLY A 625 29.80 -32.33 -17.19
CA GLY A 625 30.36 -33.15 -16.12
C GLY A 625 29.62 -34.44 -15.80
N GLU A 626 29.43 -35.34 -16.77
CA GLU A 626 29.55 -36.77 -16.48
C GLU A 626 30.92 -37.21 -16.98
N ILE A 627 31.88 -37.23 -16.06
CA ILE A 627 33.13 -37.95 -16.26
C ILE A 627 32.73 -39.42 -16.34
N SER A 628 32.84 -39.98 -17.55
CA SER A 628 32.93 -41.41 -17.74
C SER A 628 34.11 -41.91 -16.89
N THR A 629 33.82 -42.47 -15.72
CA THR A 629 34.82 -43.28 -15.02
C THR A 629 34.89 -44.65 -15.68
N PRO A 630 36.09 -45.16 -15.97
CA PRO A 630 36.26 -46.44 -16.62
C PRO A 630 35.84 -47.58 -15.70
N ALA A 631 35.39 -48.69 -16.31
CA ALA A 631 35.04 -49.94 -15.67
C ALA A 631 36.06 -50.36 -14.58
N ALA A 632 35.59 -50.47 -13.34
CA ALA A 632 36.28 -51.14 -12.23
C ALA A 632 35.25 -51.64 -11.21
N ASP A 633 35.25 -52.96 -10.98
CA ASP A 633 34.53 -53.80 -10.01
C ASP A 633 33.05 -53.46 -9.68
N GLU A 634 32.15 -54.34 -10.09
CA GLU A 634 30.70 -54.30 -9.89
C GLU A 634 30.32 -54.24 -8.40
N LYS A 635 29.87 -53.07 -7.93
CA LYS A 635 29.26 -52.92 -6.60
C LYS A 635 27.85 -53.52 -6.59
N ARG A 636 27.68 -54.66 -5.93
CA ARG A 636 26.40 -55.39 -5.88
C ARG A 636 25.61 -55.09 -4.61
N PHE A 637 24.30 -54.91 -4.78
CA PHE A 637 23.33 -54.63 -3.73
C PHE A 637 22.24 -55.72 -3.75
N LEU A 638 21.87 -56.28 -2.60
CA LEU A 638 20.83 -57.32 -2.51
C LEU A 638 19.51 -56.72 -2.04
N ILE A 639 18.41 -56.99 -2.76
CA ILE A 639 17.06 -56.56 -2.38
C ILE A 639 16.26 -57.81 -2.02
N CYS A 640 15.83 -57.92 -0.75
CA CYS A 640 15.01 -59.01 -0.25
C CYS A 640 13.60 -58.49 0.07
N GLU A 641 12.67 -58.75 -0.86
CA GLU A 641 11.31 -58.18 -0.91
C GLU A 641 10.40 -59.18 -1.62
N ASP A 642 9.26 -59.53 -1.02
CA ASP A 642 8.36 -60.57 -1.54
C ASP A 642 7.44 -60.06 -2.66
N ASP A 643 7.13 -58.78 -2.66
CA ASP A 643 6.48 -58.08 -3.77
C ASP A 643 7.49 -57.82 -4.91
N LEU A 644 7.42 -58.64 -5.96
CA LEU A 644 8.30 -58.55 -7.13
C LEU A 644 8.21 -57.22 -7.89
N ASP A 645 7.06 -56.54 -7.86
CA ASP A 645 6.91 -55.24 -8.53
C ASP A 645 7.57 -54.14 -7.69
N GLN A 646 7.43 -54.20 -6.36
CA GLN A 646 8.16 -53.33 -5.43
C GLN A 646 9.67 -53.57 -5.50
N ALA A 647 10.11 -54.82 -5.56
CA ALA A 647 11.51 -55.19 -5.65
C ALA A 647 12.16 -54.68 -6.95
N LYS A 648 11.46 -54.80 -8.09
CA LYS A 648 11.92 -54.25 -9.38
C LYS A 648 11.98 -52.73 -9.38
N TYR A 649 10.98 -52.08 -8.78
CA TYR A 649 10.99 -50.63 -8.63
C TYR A 649 12.20 -50.16 -7.81
N LEU A 650 12.49 -50.83 -6.69
CA LEU A 650 13.66 -50.54 -5.87
C LEU A 650 14.97 -50.82 -6.64
N SER A 651 15.06 -51.93 -7.38
CA SER A 651 16.20 -52.24 -8.25
C SER A 651 16.47 -51.11 -9.24
N LEU A 652 15.44 -50.62 -9.92
CA LEU A 652 15.57 -49.54 -10.91
C LEU A 652 16.08 -48.24 -10.28
N LEU A 653 15.62 -47.90 -9.06
CA LEU A 653 16.09 -46.73 -8.32
C LEU A 653 17.57 -46.86 -7.91
N MET A 654 18.00 -48.07 -7.53
CA MET A 654 19.39 -48.36 -7.15
C MET A 654 20.32 -48.39 -8.35
N GLU A 655 19.87 -48.97 -9.46
CA GLU A 655 20.60 -48.96 -10.74
C GLU A 655 20.80 -47.54 -11.27
N ALA A 656 19.79 -46.67 -11.15
CA ALA A 656 19.92 -45.24 -11.46
C ALA A 656 20.97 -44.53 -10.59
N SER A 657 21.32 -45.12 -9.44
CA SER A 657 22.32 -44.61 -8.49
C SER A 657 23.70 -45.29 -8.66
N GLY A 658 23.88 -46.10 -9.70
CA GLY A 658 25.16 -46.75 -10.04
C GLY A 658 25.40 -48.12 -9.38
N TRP A 659 24.38 -48.74 -8.78
CA TRP A 659 24.48 -50.07 -8.16
C TRP A 659 23.98 -51.18 -9.08
N GLN A 660 24.61 -52.36 -9.04
CA GLN A 660 24.03 -53.56 -9.63
C GLN A 660 23.20 -54.28 -8.58
N CYS A 661 21.94 -54.60 -8.88
CA CYS A 661 21.05 -55.17 -7.89
C CYS A 661 20.66 -56.61 -8.22
N ASP A 662 20.67 -57.48 -7.21
CA ASP A 662 20.10 -58.82 -7.27
C ASP A 662 18.84 -58.85 -6.38
N ILE A 663 17.75 -59.47 -6.87
CA ILE A 663 16.45 -59.55 -6.16
C ILE A 663 16.25 -60.96 -5.61
N ALA A 664 15.82 -61.04 -4.35
CA ALA A 664 15.39 -62.25 -3.68
C ALA A 664 13.95 -62.09 -3.17
N GLY A 665 13.02 -62.92 -3.64
CA GLY A 665 11.61 -62.92 -3.19
C GLY A 665 11.38 -63.65 -1.86
N SER A 666 12.42 -64.27 -1.30
CA SER A 666 12.37 -65.05 -0.08
C SER A 666 13.74 -65.10 0.61
N VAL A 667 13.79 -65.45 1.89
CA VAL A 667 15.04 -65.61 2.63
C VAL A 667 15.89 -66.75 2.06
N GLY A 668 15.26 -67.85 1.63
CA GLY A 668 15.93 -68.96 0.96
C GLY A 668 16.67 -68.54 -0.30
N GLU A 669 16.05 -67.72 -1.15
CA GLU A 669 16.70 -67.15 -2.33
C GLU A 669 17.83 -66.19 -1.97
N ALA A 670 17.62 -65.34 -0.96
CA ALA A 670 18.63 -64.41 -0.47
C ALA A 670 19.89 -65.15 0.02
N LYS A 671 19.72 -66.27 0.74
CA LYS A 671 20.82 -67.13 1.20
C LYS A 671 21.62 -67.72 0.04
N VAL A 672 20.95 -68.26 -0.98
CA VAL A 672 21.61 -68.80 -2.19
C VAL A 672 22.41 -67.72 -2.91
N LEU A 673 21.87 -66.49 -2.97
CA LEU A 673 22.54 -65.34 -3.57
C LEU A 673 23.74 -64.87 -2.75
N LEU A 674 23.63 -64.83 -1.42
CA LEU A 674 24.72 -64.48 -0.49
C LEU A 674 25.86 -65.50 -0.47
N GLU A 675 25.58 -66.76 -0.82
CA GLU A 675 26.62 -67.78 -1.03
C GLU A 675 27.37 -67.54 -2.35
N LYS A 676 26.63 -67.23 -3.43
CA LYS A 676 27.17 -67.08 -4.79
C LYS A 676 27.89 -65.75 -5.05
N HIS A 677 27.43 -64.66 -4.46
CA HIS A 677 27.94 -63.31 -4.69
C HIS A 677 28.37 -62.64 -3.38
N ASN A 678 29.16 -61.56 -3.48
CA ASN A 678 29.46 -60.67 -2.36
C ASN A 678 28.67 -59.37 -2.58
N TYR A 679 27.98 -58.91 -1.56
CA TYR A 679 27.18 -57.68 -1.60
C TYR A 679 27.79 -56.62 -0.70
N GLU A 680 27.67 -55.36 -1.08
CA GLU A 680 28.08 -54.22 -0.23
C GLU A 680 26.96 -53.82 0.75
N ALA A 681 25.72 -54.19 0.47
CA ALA A 681 24.57 -53.93 1.34
C ALA A 681 23.36 -54.78 0.96
N ILE A 682 22.44 -54.94 1.92
CA ILE A 682 21.14 -55.57 1.73
C ILE A 682 20.00 -54.64 2.18
N LEU A 683 18.97 -54.54 1.34
CA LEU A 683 17.67 -53.98 1.68
C LEU A 683 16.74 -55.14 2.00
N LEU A 684 16.15 -55.14 3.20
CA LEU A 684 15.45 -56.30 3.73
C LEU A 684 14.05 -55.91 4.23
N ASP A 685 13.01 -56.53 3.67
CA ASP A 685 11.69 -56.55 4.29
C ASP A 685 11.68 -57.50 5.51
N LEU A 686 10.95 -57.11 6.55
CA LEU A 686 10.71 -57.95 7.72
C LEU A 686 9.66 -59.02 7.47
N ILE A 687 8.70 -58.77 6.57
CA ILE A 687 7.62 -59.69 6.25
C ILE A 687 7.99 -60.42 4.96
N LEU A 688 8.56 -61.62 5.10
CA LEU A 688 8.94 -62.48 3.98
C LEU A 688 8.17 -63.82 4.05
N PRO A 689 7.93 -64.49 2.91
CA PRO A 689 7.00 -65.63 2.83
C PRO A 689 7.48 -66.90 3.54
N ASP A 690 8.79 -67.07 3.72
CA ASP A 690 9.42 -68.32 4.19
C ASP A 690 10.07 -68.22 5.58
N GLN A 691 10.58 -67.05 5.96
CA GLN A 691 11.22 -66.80 7.26
C GLN A 691 11.08 -65.33 7.68
N ASP A 692 10.84 -65.08 8.97
CA ASP A 692 10.79 -63.73 9.54
C ASP A 692 12.13 -62.99 9.36
N GLY A 693 12.08 -61.75 8.85
CA GLY A 693 13.26 -60.95 8.54
C GLY A 693 14.13 -60.65 9.76
N ILE A 694 13.56 -60.54 10.97
CA ILE A 694 14.37 -60.36 12.20
C ILE A 694 15.24 -61.59 12.47
N THR A 695 14.70 -62.79 12.28
CA THR A 695 15.45 -64.04 12.41
C THR A 695 16.55 -64.11 11.35
N PHE A 696 16.28 -63.66 10.13
CA PHE A 696 17.28 -63.60 9.06
C PHE A 696 18.42 -62.61 9.35
N ILE A 697 18.13 -61.43 9.93
CA ILE A 697 19.17 -60.47 10.37
C ILE A 697 20.12 -61.13 11.39
N ARG A 698 19.59 -61.88 12.36
CA ARG A 698 20.43 -62.61 13.34
C ARG A 698 21.34 -63.64 12.67
N GLU A 699 20.85 -64.35 11.66
CA GLU A 699 21.65 -65.31 10.88
C GLU A 699 22.75 -64.62 10.06
N LEU A 700 22.43 -63.49 9.42
CA LEU A 700 23.41 -62.68 8.69
C LEU A 700 24.54 -62.21 9.62
N ARG A 701 24.20 -61.82 10.85
CA ARG A 701 25.16 -61.39 11.87
C ARG A 701 25.96 -62.55 12.48
N ASN A 702 25.43 -63.77 12.52
CA ASN A 702 26.14 -64.94 13.04
C ASN A 702 27.07 -65.62 12.01
N SER A 703 27.00 -65.21 10.74
CA SER A 703 27.86 -65.74 9.67
C SER A 703 29.11 -64.88 9.46
N PRO A 704 30.33 -65.45 9.48
CA PRO A 704 31.58 -64.69 9.29
C PRO A 704 31.66 -63.93 7.96
N LYS A 705 30.94 -64.40 6.92
CA LYS A 705 30.95 -63.78 5.58
C LYS A 705 30.05 -62.54 5.49
N THR A 706 28.99 -62.48 6.31
CA THR A 706 27.95 -61.44 6.26
C THR A 706 27.83 -60.65 7.56
N HIS A 707 28.72 -60.91 8.54
CA HIS A 707 28.71 -60.28 9.86
C HIS A 707 28.70 -58.75 9.74
N ASP A 708 29.55 -58.21 8.89
CA ASP A 708 29.70 -56.76 8.69
C ASP A 708 28.81 -56.19 7.58
N LEU A 709 27.98 -57.02 6.92
CA LEU A 709 27.14 -56.58 5.80
C LEU A 709 26.17 -55.48 6.25
N PRO A 710 26.22 -54.27 5.68
CA PRO A 710 25.21 -53.23 5.83
C PRO A 710 23.77 -53.74 5.61
N ILE A 711 22.89 -53.58 6.60
CA ILE A 711 21.46 -53.95 6.48
C ILE A 711 20.62 -52.68 6.61
N ILE A 712 19.74 -52.44 5.64
CA ILE A 712 18.67 -51.43 5.69
C ILE A 712 17.34 -52.17 5.75
N VAL A 713 16.50 -51.85 6.75
CA VAL A 713 15.22 -52.54 6.96
C VAL A 713 14.07 -51.74 6.38
N LEU A 714 13.18 -52.41 5.66
CA LEU A 714 11.89 -51.88 5.21
C LEU A 714 10.79 -52.25 6.21
N SER A 715 10.00 -51.27 6.67
CA SER A 715 8.93 -51.51 7.64
C SER A 715 7.67 -50.68 7.37
N ILE A 716 6.53 -51.17 7.83
CA ILE A 716 5.22 -50.48 7.77
C ILE A 716 5.04 -49.52 8.96
N ILE A 717 5.81 -49.68 10.07
CA ILE A 717 5.79 -48.78 11.23
C ILE A 717 7.20 -48.71 11.85
N ALA A 718 7.95 -47.63 11.58
CA ALA A 718 9.35 -47.47 12.01
C ALA A 718 9.52 -47.44 13.54
N GLU A 719 8.58 -46.86 14.28
CA GLU A 719 8.64 -46.72 15.75
C GLU A 719 8.46 -48.06 16.49
N THR A 720 7.66 -48.99 15.95
CA THR A 720 7.43 -50.30 16.58
C THR A 720 8.58 -51.28 16.31
N GLY A 721 9.24 -51.19 15.15
CA GLY A 721 10.41 -52.01 14.81
C GLY A 721 11.62 -51.73 15.70
N GLN A 722 11.88 -50.45 16.02
CA GLN A 722 12.95 -50.05 16.94
C GLN A 722 12.71 -50.55 18.38
N ALA A 723 11.46 -50.55 18.84
CA ALA A 723 11.12 -51.00 20.20
C ALA A 723 11.34 -52.51 20.43
N ILE A 724 11.24 -53.33 19.39
CA ILE A 724 11.42 -54.80 19.46
C ILE A 724 12.92 -55.19 19.60
N ILE A 725 13.85 -54.30 19.23
CA ILE A 725 15.28 -54.60 19.10
C ILE A 725 16.12 -54.04 20.27
N ASN A 726 15.54 -53.24 21.16
CA ASN A 726 16.19 -52.61 22.32
C ASN A 726 16.85 -53.58 23.35
N GLY A 727 17.01 -54.87 23.05
CA GLY A 727 17.71 -55.86 23.86
C GLY A 727 18.80 -56.69 23.18
N ASP A 728 18.95 -56.65 21.85
CA ASP A 728 19.96 -57.45 21.12
C ASP A 728 20.80 -56.55 20.19
N ALA A 729 22.12 -56.75 20.20
CA ALA A 729 23.13 -55.99 19.45
C ALA A 729 23.06 -56.22 17.92
N LEU A 730 21.92 -55.93 17.29
CA LEU A 730 21.71 -56.03 15.84
C LEU A 730 21.98 -54.65 15.22
N SER A 731 23.20 -54.44 14.74
CA SER A 731 23.60 -53.20 14.03
C SER A 731 22.88 -53.13 12.68
N VAL A 732 21.81 -52.34 12.57
CA VAL A 732 21.09 -51.99 11.33
C VAL A 732 21.41 -50.53 11.00
N ILE A 733 21.66 -50.22 9.73
CA ILE A 733 22.08 -48.87 9.31
C ILE A 733 20.92 -47.88 9.32
N ASP A 734 19.76 -48.30 8.83
CA ASP A 734 18.58 -47.45 8.80
C ASP A 734 17.28 -48.25 8.72
N TRP A 735 16.18 -47.59 9.11
CA TRP A 735 14.82 -48.09 9.06
C TRP A 735 14.00 -47.21 8.13
N LEU A 736 13.55 -47.76 7.01
CA LEU A 736 12.77 -47.03 6.01
C LEU A 736 11.30 -47.45 6.06
N GLU A 737 10.44 -46.45 6.17
CA GLU A 737 8.99 -46.63 6.17
C GLU A 737 8.45 -46.80 4.75
N LYS A 738 7.60 -47.81 4.51
CA LYS A 738 6.85 -47.98 3.27
C LYS A 738 5.63 -47.00 3.27
N PRO A 739 5.38 -46.20 2.21
CA PRO A 739 6.04 -46.20 0.91
C PRO A 739 7.40 -45.48 0.92
N ILE A 740 8.40 -46.12 0.32
CA ILE A 740 9.80 -45.70 0.40
C ILE A 740 10.02 -44.40 -0.40
N ASN A 741 10.53 -43.36 0.28
CA ASN A 741 10.90 -42.09 -0.33
C ASN A 741 12.31 -42.17 -0.93
N PHE A 742 12.47 -41.87 -2.22
CA PHE A 742 13.76 -41.91 -2.93
C PHE A 742 14.86 -41.07 -2.27
N GLY A 743 14.53 -39.89 -1.75
CA GLY A 743 15.47 -39.03 -1.03
C GLY A 743 15.94 -39.62 0.29
N LYS A 744 15.06 -40.29 1.03
CA LYS A 744 15.44 -40.99 2.28
C LYS A 744 16.29 -42.23 1.99
N LEU A 745 15.95 -42.99 0.95
CA LEU A 745 16.71 -44.17 0.53
C LEU A 745 18.12 -43.79 0.08
N THR A 746 18.26 -42.76 -0.77
CA THR A 746 19.57 -42.25 -1.22
C THR A 746 20.40 -41.70 -0.06
N GLN A 747 19.79 -41.04 0.93
CA GLN A 747 20.48 -40.65 2.16
C GLN A 747 20.96 -41.85 2.98
N ALA A 748 20.12 -42.86 3.21
CA ALA A 748 20.51 -44.08 3.91
C ALA A 748 21.69 -44.78 3.20
N ILE A 749 21.72 -44.75 1.87
CA ILE A 749 22.80 -45.31 1.05
C ILE A 749 24.07 -44.46 1.10
N SER A 750 23.95 -43.13 1.10
CA SER A 750 25.11 -42.24 1.24
C SER A 750 25.88 -42.49 2.55
N ARG A 751 25.19 -42.95 3.60
CA ARG A 751 25.80 -43.36 4.87
C ARG A 751 26.64 -44.64 4.75
N ILE A 752 26.35 -45.49 3.77
CA ILE A 752 27.17 -46.67 3.43
C ILE A 752 28.49 -46.24 2.77
N HIS A 753 28.50 -45.10 2.07
CA HIS A 753 29.61 -44.60 1.26
C HIS A 753 30.69 -43.78 2.01
N HIS A 754 30.63 -43.70 3.34
CA HIS A 754 31.68 -43.08 4.16
C HIS A 754 32.50 -44.11 4.94
N PRO A 755 33.35 -44.93 4.28
CA PRO A 755 34.37 -45.67 4.98
C PRO A 755 35.52 -44.72 5.40
N GLN A 756 35.76 -44.66 6.71
CA GLN A 756 37.03 -44.35 7.38
C GLN A 756 37.75 -43.02 7.03
N SER A 757 37.54 -42.00 7.87
CA SER A 757 38.60 -41.04 8.22
C SER A 757 39.03 -41.32 9.66
N ASN A 758 40.33 -41.50 9.88
CA ASN A 758 40.95 -41.85 11.17
C ASN A 758 40.98 -40.65 12.17
N SER A 759 40.02 -39.72 12.06
CA SER A 759 39.95 -38.46 12.81
C SER A 759 38.57 -38.32 13.44
N LEU A 760 38.52 -38.00 14.74
CA LEU A 760 37.25 -37.72 15.44
C LEU A 760 36.44 -36.67 14.67
N PRO A 761 35.12 -36.88 14.45
CA PRO A 761 34.26 -35.93 13.76
C PRO A 761 34.33 -34.55 14.40
N VAL A 762 34.38 -33.48 13.61
CA VAL A 762 34.44 -32.10 14.08
C VAL A 762 33.03 -31.56 14.29
N VAL A 763 32.63 -31.34 15.54
CA VAL A 763 31.29 -30.83 15.88
C VAL A 763 31.39 -29.38 16.36
N LEU A 764 30.60 -28.49 15.75
CA LEU A 764 30.50 -27.10 16.17
C LEU A 764 29.36 -26.95 17.19
N HIS A 765 29.69 -26.55 18.41
CA HIS A 765 28.74 -26.29 19.48
C HIS A 765 28.55 -24.78 19.65
N ILE A 766 27.32 -24.30 19.47
CA ILE A 766 26.94 -22.89 19.52
C ILE A 766 26.03 -22.68 20.72
N GLU A 767 26.56 -22.07 21.77
CA GLU A 767 25.93 -21.98 23.10
C GLU A 767 26.50 -20.78 23.85
N ASP A 768 25.68 -19.92 24.44
CA ASP A 768 26.17 -18.74 25.16
C ASP A 768 26.49 -19.01 26.64
N ASP A 769 25.90 -20.06 27.23
CA ASP A 769 26.18 -20.48 28.60
C ASP A 769 27.51 -21.26 28.71
N ALA A 770 28.48 -20.65 29.38
CA ALA A 770 29.82 -21.22 29.54
C ALA A 770 29.84 -22.53 30.36
N ASP A 771 28.87 -22.73 31.26
CA ASP A 771 28.77 -23.94 32.06
C ASP A 771 28.19 -25.10 31.23
N THR A 772 27.15 -24.85 30.43
CA THR A 772 26.62 -25.81 29.45
C THR A 772 27.67 -26.20 28.42
N GLN A 773 28.46 -25.24 27.92
CA GLN A 773 29.59 -25.54 27.04
C GLN A 773 30.59 -26.50 27.68
N LYS A 774 31.00 -26.27 28.93
CA LYS A 774 31.94 -27.16 29.64
C LYS A 774 31.36 -28.55 29.83
N ILE A 775 30.09 -28.65 30.23
CA ILE A 775 29.43 -29.94 30.43
C ILE A 775 29.39 -30.74 29.13
N ILE A 776 28.95 -30.12 28.03
CA ILE A 776 28.88 -30.78 26.73
C ILE A 776 30.28 -31.13 26.21
N HIS A 777 31.27 -30.26 26.42
CA HIS A 777 32.66 -30.55 26.07
C HIS A 777 33.20 -31.78 26.83
N GLU A 778 33.00 -31.85 28.15
CA GLU A 778 33.44 -32.98 28.96
C GLU A 778 32.76 -34.29 28.51
N VAL A 779 31.45 -34.23 28.23
CA VAL A 779 30.61 -35.36 27.81
C VAL A 779 31.00 -35.87 26.41
N LEU A 780 31.38 -34.99 25.49
CA LEU A 780 31.61 -35.35 24.07
C LEU A 780 33.09 -35.44 23.65
N SER A 781 34.03 -34.94 24.46
CA SER A 781 35.48 -34.85 24.16
C SER A 781 36.15 -36.17 23.72
N LYS A 782 35.59 -37.32 24.12
CA LYS A 782 36.13 -38.65 23.78
C LYS A 782 35.62 -39.21 22.44
N THR A 783 34.57 -38.62 21.88
CA THR A 783 33.85 -39.16 20.71
C THR A 783 33.91 -38.22 19.50
N VAL A 784 34.05 -36.91 19.72
CA VAL A 784 34.10 -35.89 18.68
C VAL A 784 35.10 -34.78 19.06
N ASN A 785 35.66 -34.11 18.05
CA ASN A 785 36.43 -32.89 18.23
C ASN A 785 35.48 -31.68 18.31
N LEU A 786 35.22 -31.18 19.52
CA LEU A 786 34.21 -30.14 19.75
C LEU A 786 34.81 -28.73 19.65
N ILE A 787 34.27 -27.89 18.75
CA ILE A 787 34.59 -26.47 18.65
C ILE A 787 33.44 -25.68 19.28
N ALA A 788 33.68 -24.99 20.39
CA ALA A 788 32.65 -24.21 21.08
C ALA A 788 32.70 -22.72 20.71
N VAL A 789 31.55 -22.11 20.44
CA VAL A 789 31.39 -20.68 20.15
C VAL A 789 30.17 -20.12 20.88
N ASP A 790 30.24 -18.85 21.29
CA ASP A 790 29.25 -18.18 22.16
C ASP A 790 28.29 -17.23 21.44
N THR A 791 28.48 -17.04 20.13
CA THR A 791 27.79 -16.01 19.33
C THR A 791 27.58 -16.49 17.90
N LEU A 792 26.47 -16.06 17.28
CA LEU A 792 26.17 -16.27 15.86
C LEU A 792 27.29 -15.76 14.95
N LYS A 793 27.88 -14.61 15.27
CA LYS A 793 28.97 -14.03 14.49
C LYS A 793 30.21 -14.93 14.49
N LYS A 794 30.59 -15.50 15.64
CA LYS A 794 31.70 -16.48 15.71
C LYS A 794 31.32 -17.77 15.02
N ALA A 795 30.08 -18.25 15.15
CA ALA A 795 29.60 -19.44 14.45
C ALA A 795 29.71 -19.30 12.92
N LYS A 796 29.23 -18.17 12.35
CA LYS A 796 29.38 -17.88 10.91
C LYS A 796 30.85 -17.83 10.47
N THR A 797 31.71 -17.24 11.29
CA THR A 797 33.15 -17.16 11.01
C THR A 797 33.78 -18.56 11.02
N GLN A 798 33.44 -19.39 12.00
CA GLN A 798 33.95 -20.75 12.15
C GLN A 798 33.51 -21.66 10.99
N LEU A 799 32.24 -21.55 10.57
CA LEU A 799 31.69 -22.25 9.41
C LEU A 799 32.37 -21.86 8.09
N LEU A 800 32.99 -20.67 8.00
CA LEU A 800 33.78 -20.26 6.83
C LEU A 800 35.23 -20.77 6.89
N GLN A 801 35.78 -20.96 8.09
CA GLN A 801 37.20 -21.28 8.28
C GLN A 801 37.47 -22.78 8.42
N THR A 802 36.52 -23.55 8.93
CA THR A 802 36.70 -24.97 9.27
C THR A 802 35.58 -25.81 8.69
N LYS A 803 35.91 -26.99 8.16
CA LYS A 803 34.91 -28.00 7.78
C LYS A 803 34.39 -28.65 9.07
N VAL A 804 33.07 -28.61 9.26
CA VAL A 804 32.39 -29.20 10.41
C VAL A 804 31.49 -30.34 9.94
N ASP A 805 31.45 -31.41 10.70
CA ASP A 805 30.71 -32.64 10.38
C ASP A 805 29.31 -32.64 11.01
N ALA A 806 29.08 -31.89 12.11
CA ALA A 806 27.74 -31.56 12.63
C ALA A 806 27.73 -30.26 13.45
N VAL A 807 26.53 -29.74 13.72
CA VAL A 807 26.29 -28.57 14.57
C VAL A 807 25.33 -28.90 15.72
N ILE A 808 25.69 -28.50 16.94
CA ILE A 808 24.80 -28.41 18.10
C ILE A 808 24.49 -26.93 18.31
N LEU A 809 23.21 -26.56 18.29
CA LEU A 809 22.78 -25.16 18.23
C LEU A 809 21.78 -24.82 19.35
N ASP A 810 22.10 -23.84 20.18
CA ASP A 810 21.11 -23.11 20.96
C ASP A 810 20.41 -22.04 20.09
N LEU A 811 19.11 -21.89 20.29
CA LEU A 811 18.28 -20.87 19.64
C LEU A 811 18.42 -19.50 20.29
N LEU A 812 18.70 -19.44 21.59
CA LEU A 812 18.84 -18.19 22.33
C LEU A 812 20.32 -17.80 22.42
N LEU A 813 20.76 -16.92 21.53
CA LEU A 813 22.14 -16.42 21.51
C LEU A 813 22.15 -14.89 21.74
N PRO A 814 23.23 -14.33 22.32
CA PRO A 814 23.29 -12.92 22.71
C PRO A 814 23.27 -11.95 21.52
N ASP A 815 23.61 -12.41 20.31
CA ASP A 815 23.64 -11.62 19.08
C ASP A 815 22.55 -11.98 18.06
N GLY A 816 21.55 -12.78 18.45
CA GLY A 816 20.34 -13.06 17.66
C GLY A 816 19.76 -14.46 17.89
N ASN A 817 18.78 -14.85 17.07
CA ASN A 817 18.20 -16.19 17.15
C ASN A 817 19.02 -17.22 16.33
N GLY A 818 19.39 -18.32 16.99
CA GLY A 818 20.07 -19.48 16.41
C GLY A 818 19.39 -20.02 15.15
N SER A 819 18.07 -19.99 15.08
CA SER A 819 17.29 -20.48 13.93
C SER A 819 17.66 -19.83 12.59
N SER A 820 18.20 -18.60 12.63
CA SER A 820 18.68 -17.89 11.44
C SER A 820 19.85 -18.58 10.72
N LEU A 821 20.57 -19.49 11.39
CA LEU A 821 21.65 -20.30 10.79
C LEU A 821 21.13 -21.52 10.06
N LEU A 822 19.92 -22.00 10.36
CA LEU A 822 19.41 -23.28 9.84
C LEU A 822 19.31 -23.33 8.31
N PRO A 823 18.86 -22.29 7.59
CA PRO A 823 18.88 -22.29 6.13
C PRO A 823 20.30 -22.39 5.55
N LEU A 824 21.27 -21.72 6.17
CA LEU A 824 22.67 -21.75 5.74
C LEU A 824 23.30 -23.13 5.95
N LEU A 825 23.01 -23.77 7.08
CA LEU A 825 23.48 -25.11 7.43
C LEU A 825 22.86 -26.16 6.51
N ALA A 826 21.56 -26.03 6.21
CA ALA A 826 20.84 -26.90 5.28
C ALA A 826 21.38 -26.77 3.85
N GLN A 827 21.70 -25.56 3.38
CA GLN A 827 22.31 -25.34 2.06
C GLN A 827 23.68 -26.03 1.94
N ARG A 828 24.41 -26.16 3.05
CA ARG A 828 25.71 -26.85 3.11
C ARG A 828 25.60 -28.34 3.46
N GLN A 829 24.38 -28.86 3.61
CA GLN A 829 24.10 -30.24 4.00
C GLN A 829 24.78 -30.67 5.31
N ILE A 830 24.96 -29.72 6.24
CA ILE A 830 25.55 -30.01 7.55
C ILE A 830 24.42 -30.45 8.50
N PRO A 831 24.53 -31.63 9.15
CA PRO A 831 23.54 -32.09 10.10
C PRO A 831 23.48 -31.18 11.34
N VAL A 832 22.26 -30.83 11.79
CA VAL A 832 22.04 -29.92 12.94
C VAL A 832 21.16 -30.57 14.00
N ILE A 833 21.61 -30.54 15.25
CA ILE A 833 20.81 -30.80 16.44
C ILE A 833 20.56 -29.46 17.13
N VAL A 834 19.30 -29.12 17.35
CA VAL A 834 18.94 -27.98 18.21
C VAL A 834 18.92 -28.47 19.66
N TYR A 835 19.70 -27.85 20.53
CA TYR A 835 19.70 -28.11 21.96
C TYR A 835 19.46 -26.79 22.69
N SER A 836 18.20 -26.52 23.05
CA SER A 836 17.79 -25.21 23.56
C SER A 836 16.78 -25.33 24.70
N ALA A 837 16.65 -24.29 25.52
CA ALA A 837 15.60 -24.21 26.54
C ALA A 837 14.20 -24.00 25.92
N THR A 838 14.14 -23.46 24.70
CA THR A 838 12.90 -23.22 23.95
C THR A 838 12.68 -24.25 22.85
N GLU A 839 11.42 -24.58 22.57
CA GLU A 839 11.08 -25.45 21.45
C GLU A 839 11.34 -24.76 20.10
N LEU A 840 11.81 -25.54 19.14
CA LEU A 840 12.06 -25.06 17.78
C LEU A 840 10.72 -24.79 17.08
N ASP A 841 10.63 -23.64 16.41
CA ASP A 841 9.47 -23.30 15.59
C ASP A 841 9.28 -24.30 14.43
N LYS A 842 8.02 -24.64 14.13
CA LYS A 842 7.64 -25.69 13.18
C LYS A 842 8.17 -25.42 11.78
N ASP A 843 8.31 -24.16 11.38
CA ASP A 843 8.84 -23.75 10.07
C ASP A 843 10.31 -24.16 9.84
N PHE A 844 11.05 -24.35 10.93
CA PHE A 844 12.47 -24.70 10.92
C PHE A 844 12.75 -26.17 11.23
N SER A 845 11.74 -26.93 11.66
CA SER A 845 11.85 -28.37 12.00
C SER A 845 12.43 -29.22 10.86
N ARG A 846 12.15 -28.86 9.60
CA ARG A 846 12.67 -29.54 8.40
C ARG A 846 14.18 -29.42 8.18
N TYR A 847 14.83 -28.46 8.84
CA TYR A 847 16.26 -28.18 8.66
C TYR A 847 17.15 -28.83 9.72
N VAL A 848 16.56 -29.52 10.68
CA VAL A 848 17.26 -30.13 11.81
C VAL A 848 17.01 -31.63 11.82
N ILE A 849 17.99 -32.39 12.29
CA ILE A 849 17.81 -33.83 12.50
C ILE A 849 16.98 -34.08 13.75
N ASP A 850 17.21 -33.25 14.77
CA ASP A 850 16.52 -33.36 16.03
C ASP A 850 16.45 -32.01 16.75
N ALA A 851 15.42 -31.83 17.57
CA ALA A 851 15.22 -30.65 18.40
C ALA A 851 14.96 -31.07 19.84
N LEU A 852 15.96 -30.82 20.69
CA LEU A 852 16.06 -31.29 22.05
C LEU A 852 15.86 -30.12 23.02
N VAL A 853 14.87 -30.26 23.90
CA VAL A 853 14.60 -29.28 24.96
C VAL A 853 15.46 -29.61 26.18
N LYS A 854 16.35 -28.68 26.58
CA LYS A 854 17.31 -28.85 27.69
C LYS A 854 16.67 -29.37 29.00
N SER A 855 15.41 -29.00 29.27
CA SER A 855 14.68 -29.40 30.48
C SER A 855 14.04 -30.80 30.42
N LYS A 856 13.94 -31.41 29.24
CA LYS A 856 13.22 -32.67 29.01
C LYS A 856 14.15 -33.86 28.76
N ILE A 857 15.46 -33.64 28.64
CA ILE A 857 16.44 -34.61 28.18
C ILE A 857 17.65 -34.66 29.11
N THR A 858 18.14 -35.87 29.39
CA THR A 858 19.36 -36.10 30.17
C THR A 858 20.61 -36.03 29.29
N ASN A 859 21.77 -35.73 29.89
CA ASN A 859 23.05 -35.67 29.15
C ASN A 859 23.40 -37.00 28.47
N ASN A 860 22.98 -38.14 29.03
CA ASN A 860 23.19 -39.47 28.42
C ASN A 860 22.31 -39.66 27.17
N GLU A 861 21.06 -39.18 27.18
CA GLU A 861 20.18 -39.22 26.00
C GLU A 861 20.69 -38.31 24.88
N LEU A 862 21.22 -37.12 25.22
CA LEU A 862 21.90 -36.24 24.26
C LEU A 862 23.12 -36.95 23.63
N LEU A 863 23.94 -37.61 24.46
CA LEU A 863 25.12 -38.35 24.00
C LEU A 863 24.74 -39.53 23.09
N THR A 864 23.69 -40.29 23.42
CA THR A 864 23.19 -41.37 22.55
C THR A 864 22.70 -40.83 21.20
N LYS A 865 21.96 -39.71 21.18
CA LYS A 865 21.50 -39.10 19.94
C LYS A 865 22.66 -38.58 19.07
N ILE A 866 23.69 -38.02 19.68
CA ILE A 866 24.90 -37.58 18.96
C ILE A 866 25.72 -38.78 18.48
N LYS A 867 25.83 -39.86 19.26
CA LYS A 867 26.45 -41.11 18.80
C LYS A 867 25.72 -41.72 17.61
N ASN A 868 24.39 -41.63 17.57
CA ASN A 868 23.61 -42.10 16.42
C ASN A 868 23.84 -41.27 15.15
N LEU A 869 24.40 -40.05 15.24
CA LEU A 869 24.82 -39.28 14.07
C LEU A 869 26.14 -39.79 13.47
N PHE A 870 26.99 -40.42 14.27
CA PHE A 870 28.34 -40.84 13.89
C PHE A 870 28.60 -42.28 14.35
N PRO A 871 28.45 -43.30 13.48
CA PRO A 871 28.72 -44.69 13.87
C PRO A 871 30.17 -44.82 14.38
N GLU A 872 30.37 -45.52 15.49
CA GLU A 872 31.68 -45.63 16.14
C GLU A 872 32.76 -46.20 15.20
N PRO A 873 34.01 -45.72 15.29
CA PRO A 873 35.13 -46.41 14.66
C PRO A 873 35.40 -47.74 15.37
N LEU A 874 35.14 -48.85 14.70
CA LEU A 874 35.59 -50.18 15.11
C LEU A 874 37.12 -50.29 14.95
N LYS A 875 37.84 -50.38 16.07
CA LYS A 875 38.62 -51.58 16.44
C LYS A 875 39.17 -51.48 17.87
N GLU A 876 38.74 -52.42 18.71
CA GLU A 876 39.59 -52.98 19.76
C GLU A 876 40.75 -53.76 19.13
N ASP A 877 41.94 -53.74 19.74
CA ASP A 877 42.77 -54.94 19.81
C ASP A 877 43.74 -54.87 21.02
N HIS A 878 43.68 -55.93 21.81
CA HIS A 878 44.53 -56.24 22.96
C HIS A 878 46.01 -56.40 22.58
N TYR A 879 46.95 -55.87 23.39
CA TYR A 879 48.26 -56.49 23.65
C TYR A 879 48.79 -56.14 25.07
N VAL A 880 48.68 -57.12 25.97
CA VAL A 880 49.69 -57.69 26.90
C VAL A 880 50.62 -56.77 27.74
N GLN A 881 50.44 -56.91 29.07
CA GLN A 881 51.39 -56.96 30.21
C GLN A 881 52.41 -55.83 30.54
N GLN A 882 52.47 -55.60 31.86
CA GLN A 882 53.63 -55.40 32.75
C GLN A 882 53.88 -54.01 33.37
N ASN A 883 53.91 -54.07 34.72
CA ASN A 883 54.60 -53.22 35.68
C ASN A 883 53.96 -51.91 36.15
N SER A 884 53.14 -52.00 37.22
CA SER A 884 53.50 -51.65 38.62
C SER A 884 52.25 -51.29 39.41
#